data_AF-A0A834YFS9-F1
#
_entry.id   AF-A0A834YFS9-F1
#
_cell.length_a   1.000
_cell.length_b   1.000
_cell.length_c   1.000
_cell.angle_alpha   90.00
_cell.angle_beta   90.00
_cell.angle_gamma   90.00
#
_symmetry.space_group_name_H-M   'P 1'
#
loop_
_entity.id
_entity.type
_entity.pdbx_description
1 polymer ?
#
loop_
_entity_poly.entity_id
_entity_poly.type
_entity_poly.pdbx_seq_one_letter_code
_entity_poly.pdbx_strand_id
1 'polypeptide(L)'
;MPLPATSRVSPALSVPASPIPLAPDCSSVETPPTSYATPAINSIIDLSVPESNASPSLPSATTFTPQPSRVSEALFCSETSMAFWWPLIVLGFAFAICRFLLMLIPPNVPSIDVDVSDVLDDGSQTKENSFIYIPRRGRAAQSDRVQCYEPATMKYLGFFPVLTPDEVKEHVAQARKAQKIWAKSSFKQRRQFLRILLKYIIEHQELICVTSSRDTGKTIVDASLGEIMTTCEKITWLLAEGERWLRPEYRSSGRSMLHKTSKVEFHPLGVIGAIVSWNYPFHNIFNPMLAAVFSGNSIVIKVSEHASWSGCFYFRIIQAALAAVGAPENLVHVITGFAETGEALVSSVDKIIFVGSPGVGKMIMRNASETLIPVTLELGGKDAFIVCEDVDVPHVAQIAVRAALQSSGQNCAGAERFYVHRDIYSSFVAQVVKIVKSVSVGPPLAGKYDMGAICLQEHAEKLQILVNDAIDKGAEIVGRGSFGNLGEDAVDQFFPPTVIGNVNHTMKLMQEEAFGPIMPIMKFSSDEEAIKLANDTIYGLGCAVFSSSQRRAKEIVSQLHCGVAAVNDFASTYMCQSLPFGGVKHSGFGRFAGVEGLRACCLVKSVVEDRWWPYIKTKIPKPIQYPVAENCFDFQKSLVEALYGLNVWDRLRALVNVLKILSEHNNSPASSGRRNE
;
A
#
# COMPACT_ATOMS: atom_id res chain seq x y z
N MET A 1 -33.57 30.89 24.40
CA MET A 1 -34.08 32.23 24.03
C MET A 1 -34.29 32.26 22.52
N PRO A 2 -35.53 32.29 22.00
CA PRO A 2 -35.78 32.38 20.55
C PRO A 2 -36.46 33.72 20.17
N LEU A 3 -36.08 34.30 19.04
CA LEU A 3 -36.77 35.41 18.36
C LEU A 3 -36.48 35.34 16.83
N PRO A 4 -37.36 35.88 15.95
CA PRO A 4 -38.16 35.05 15.06
C PRO A 4 -38.13 35.44 13.57
N ALA A 5 -38.97 34.76 12.80
CA ALA A 5 -39.18 34.78 11.35
C ALA A 5 -39.71 36.08 10.71
N THR A 6 -39.48 36.22 9.40
CA THR A 6 -40.26 37.01 8.41
C THR A 6 -40.11 36.33 7.03
N SER A 7 -41.09 35.60 6.49
CA SER A 7 -42.28 36.00 5.72
C SER A 7 -42.04 36.59 4.30
N ARG A 8 -42.31 35.72 3.29
CA ARG A 8 -43.01 35.89 1.99
C ARG A 8 -42.73 37.11 1.09
N VAL A 9 -42.59 36.88 -0.21
CA VAL A 9 -43.59 37.19 -1.28
C VAL A 9 -42.98 36.88 -2.67
N SER A 10 -43.70 36.11 -3.50
CA SER A 10 -43.61 36.10 -4.97
C SER A 10 -44.84 36.81 -5.55
N PRO A 11 -44.78 37.28 -6.81
CA PRO A 11 -45.75 36.75 -7.78
C PRO A 11 -45.22 36.58 -9.21
N ALA A 12 -46.03 35.84 -9.98
CA ALA A 12 -45.86 35.29 -11.32
C ALA A 12 -46.14 36.27 -12.49
N LEU A 13 -45.82 35.83 -13.73
CA LEU A 13 -46.44 36.12 -15.07
C LEU A 13 -45.58 35.38 -16.14
N SER A 14 -45.94 34.21 -16.72
CA SER A 14 -46.91 33.84 -17.79
C SER A 14 -46.55 34.19 -19.27
N VAL A 15 -45.97 33.20 -20.03
CA VAL A 15 -46.30 32.56 -21.37
C VAL A 15 -46.91 33.45 -22.52
N PRO A 16 -46.66 33.30 -23.88
CA PRO A 16 -46.69 32.04 -24.69
C PRO A 16 -45.90 31.88 -26.05
N ALA A 17 -45.67 30.59 -26.41
CA ALA A 17 -45.86 29.81 -27.68
C ALA A 17 -45.30 30.18 -29.12
N SER A 18 -44.42 29.28 -29.65
CA SER A 18 -44.42 28.47 -30.94
C SER A 18 -44.65 29.10 -32.35
N PRO A 19 -44.47 28.42 -33.55
CA PRO A 19 -43.84 27.11 -33.97
C PRO A 19 -42.97 27.09 -35.31
N ILE A 20 -42.11 26.05 -35.53
CA ILE A 20 -41.91 25.07 -36.69
C ILE A 20 -41.83 25.59 -38.20
N PRO A 21 -41.33 24.89 -39.29
CA PRO A 21 -40.63 23.57 -39.55
C PRO A 21 -39.43 23.55 -40.57
N LEU A 22 -38.77 22.38 -40.76
CA LEU A 22 -38.65 21.56 -42.01
C LEU A 22 -37.28 20.83 -42.16
N ALA A 23 -37.36 19.50 -42.35
CA ALA A 23 -36.31 18.57 -42.86
C ALA A 23 -36.33 18.55 -44.42
N PRO A 24 -35.55 17.76 -45.22
CA PRO A 24 -35.39 16.28 -45.10
C PRO A 24 -34.08 15.60 -45.63
N ASP A 25 -34.00 14.27 -45.42
CA ASP A 25 -33.47 13.17 -46.29
C ASP A 25 -31.97 13.12 -46.71
N CYS A 26 -31.29 11.99 -46.94
CA CYS A 26 -31.65 10.59 -47.21
C CYS A 26 -30.42 9.63 -47.16
N SER A 27 -30.68 8.31 -47.01
CA SER A 27 -29.95 7.10 -47.51
C SER A 27 -28.51 6.80 -47.05
N SER A 28 -28.19 5.71 -46.33
CA SER A 28 -28.28 4.25 -46.62
C SER A 28 -27.35 3.74 -47.74
N VAL A 29 -26.29 2.99 -47.40
CA VAL A 29 -25.81 1.80 -48.17
C VAL A 29 -25.09 0.82 -47.23
N GLU A 30 -25.45 -0.45 -47.39
CA GLU A 30 -24.98 -1.67 -46.73
C GLU A 30 -23.75 -2.33 -47.40
N THR A 31 -22.89 -2.96 -46.58
CA THR A 31 -22.29 -4.32 -46.71
C THR A 31 -20.97 -4.62 -47.50
N PRO A 32 -20.25 -5.73 -47.13
CA PRO A 32 -18.77 -5.96 -47.21
C PRO A 32 -18.39 -6.99 -48.33
N PRO A 33 -17.36 -7.92 -48.32
CA PRO A 33 -16.30 -8.34 -47.35
C PRO A 33 -14.88 -8.65 -47.94
N THR A 34 -13.95 -9.14 -47.09
CA THR A 34 -12.84 -10.15 -47.25
C THR A 34 -11.62 -9.73 -46.39
N SER A 35 -11.14 -10.45 -45.36
CA SER A 35 -10.60 -11.81 -45.16
C SER A 35 -9.11 -12.01 -45.55
N TYR A 36 -8.39 -12.60 -44.58
CA TYR A 36 -7.10 -13.32 -44.63
C TYR A 36 -5.75 -12.59 -44.40
N ALA A 37 -5.18 -12.96 -43.24
CA ALA A 37 -3.89 -13.65 -43.06
C ALA A 37 -2.57 -12.86 -42.98
N THR A 38 -1.95 -13.04 -41.81
CA THR A 38 -0.52 -12.94 -41.46
C THR A 38 0.39 -13.69 -42.43
N PRO A 39 1.66 -13.24 -42.58
CA PRO A 39 2.75 -14.15 -42.19
C PRO A 39 3.92 -13.46 -41.47
N ALA A 40 4.76 -14.31 -40.87
CA ALA A 40 5.90 -14.00 -40.04
C ALA A 40 7.23 -13.94 -40.82
N ILE A 41 8.10 -13.02 -40.39
CA ILE A 41 9.54 -13.19 -40.01
C ILE A 41 10.62 -13.58 -41.06
N ASN A 42 11.76 -12.84 -40.94
CA ASN A 42 13.13 -13.00 -41.46
C ASN A 42 13.36 -12.56 -42.92
N SER A 43 14.43 -11.85 -43.32
CA SER A 43 15.72 -11.40 -42.76
C SER A 43 16.27 -10.33 -43.74
N ILE A 44 17.16 -9.41 -43.39
CA ILE A 44 18.60 -9.43 -43.70
C ILE A 44 19.16 -8.05 -43.28
N ILE A 45 20.24 -8.05 -42.48
CA ILE A 45 21.11 -6.89 -42.22
C ILE A 45 22.43 -7.18 -42.94
N ASP A 46 22.88 -6.22 -43.72
CA ASP A 46 24.09 -6.22 -44.53
C ASP A 46 25.05 -5.20 -43.92
N LEU A 47 26.21 -5.63 -43.42
CA LEU A 47 27.29 -4.72 -43.03
C LEU A 47 28.68 -5.31 -43.32
N SER A 48 29.46 -4.44 -43.93
CA SER A 48 30.73 -4.58 -44.63
C SER A 48 31.96 -4.67 -43.71
N VAL A 49 33.00 -5.30 -44.24
CA VAL A 49 34.42 -5.34 -43.83
C VAL A 49 35.22 -5.06 -45.12
N PRO A 50 36.34 -4.29 -45.14
CA PRO A 50 37.71 -4.86 -44.96
C PRO A 50 38.71 -3.82 -44.35
N GLU A 51 39.99 -4.06 -44.02
CA GLU A 51 40.99 -5.09 -44.31
C GLU A 51 42.21 -4.85 -43.39
N SER A 52 43.04 -5.87 -43.10
CA SER A 52 44.35 -5.73 -42.44
C SER A 52 45.43 -6.49 -43.20
N ASN A 53 46.58 -5.82 -43.41
CA ASN A 53 47.73 -6.27 -44.19
C ASN A 53 48.49 -7.48 -43.61
N ALA A 54 49.04 -8.29 -44.53
CA ALA A 54 49.94 -9.41 -44.30
C ALA A 54 51.39 -9.08 -44.72
N SER A 55 52.35 -9.95 -44.33
CA SER A 55 53.48 -10.52 -45.13
C SER A 55 54.77 -10.82 -44.26
N PRO A 56 55.79 -11.60 -44.73
CA PRO A 56 56.02 -12.99 -44.29
C PRO A 56 57.53 -13.39 -44.12
N SER A 57 57.84 -14.70 -43.90
CA SER A 57 58.91 -15.54 -44.56
C SER A 57 59.81 -16.47 -43.68
N LEU A 58 60.15 -17.62 -44.30
CA LEU A 58 60.82 -18.92 -43.95
C LEU A 58 62.38 -18.84 -43.71
N PRO A 59 63.21 -19.92 -43.46
CA PRO A 59 63.08 -21.35 -43.84
C PRO A 59 63.70 -22.52 -42.97
N SER A 60 63.25 -23.75 -43.29
CA SER A 60 63.85 -25.11 -43.38
C SER A 60 64.98 -25.69 -42.47
N ALA A 61 64.63 -26.82 -41.84
CA ALA A 61 65.24 -28.18 -41.81
C ALA A 61 66.72 -28.45 -41.39
N THR A 62 66.90 -29.26 -40.33
CA THR A 62 67.84 -30.41 -40.31
C THR A 62 67.48 -31.45 -39.23
N THR A 63 67.73 -32.70 -39.56
CA THR A 63 67.39 -34.00 -38.95
C THR A 63 68.21 -34.40 -37.72
N PHE A 64 67.57 -35.06 -36.74
CA PHE A 64 68.16 -36.10 -35.87
C PHE A 64 67.07 -37.12 -35.44
N THR A 65 67.35 -38.41 -35.58
CA THR A 65 66.54 -39.57 -35.14
C THR A 65 67.21 -40.23 -33.89
N PRO A 66 66.68 -41.31 -33.28
CA PRO A 66 65.64 -41.27 -32.23
C PRO A 66 66.04 -42.00 -30.91
N GLN A 67 65.32 -41.78 -29.81
CA GLN A 67 65.22 -42.74 -28.70
C GLN A 67 63.78 -42.82 -28.13
N PRO A 68 63.35 -43.99 -27.60
CA PRO A 68 61.95 -44.37 -27.59
C PRO A 68 61.20 -44.14 -26.25
N SER A 69 59.90 -43.89 -26.42
CA SER A 69 58.77 -44.33 -25.58
C SER A 69 58.73 -43.98 -24.09
N ARG A 70 57.91 -42.97 -23.75
CA ARG A 70 57.09 -42.95 -22.52
C ARG A 70 55.96 -41.91 -22.62
N VAL A 71 55.05 -42.07 -23.58
CA VAL A 71 53.79 -41.31 -23.62
C VAL A 71 52.67 -42.25 -24.10
N SER A 72 52.24 -43.16 -23.24
CA SER A 72 50.96 -43.87 -23.46
C SER A 72 50.10 -43.99 -22.19
N GLU A 73 50.46 -43.34 -21.08
CA GLU A 73 49.68 -43.39 -19.83
C GLU A 73 48.93 -42.09 -19.49
N ALA A 74 49.18 -40.98 -20.19
CA ALA A 74 48.56 -39.68 -19.85
C ALA A 74 47.22 -39.39 -20.56
N LEU A 75 46.80 -40.22 -21.54
CA LEU A 75 45.54 -40.01 -22.26
C LEU A 75 44.36 -40.84 -21.73
N PHE A 76 44.59 -41.84 -20.86
CA PHE A 76 43.52 -42.66 -20.30
C PHE A 76 42.90 -42.13 -18.99
N CYS A 77 43.43 -41.04 -18.41
CA CYS A 77 42.97 -40.52 -17.12
C CYS A 77 42.01 -39.31 -17.23
N SER A 78 41.77 -38.77 -18.43
CA SER A 78 40.85 -37.63 -18.63
C SER A 78 39.43 -38.05 -19.02
N GLU A 79 39.27 -39.18 -19.73
CA GLU A 79 37.94 -39.70 -20.11
C GLU A 79 37.19 -40.35 -18.94
N THR A 80 37.91 -40.95 -17.98
CA THR A 80 37.31 -41.62 -16.82
C THR A 80 36.78 -40.65 -15.75
N SER A 81 37.36 -39.44 -15.67
CA SER A 81 36.88 -38.37 -14.77
C SER A 81 35.52 -37.82 -15.23
N MET A 82 35.39 -37.48 -16.52
CA MET A 82 34.13 -36.98 -17.09
C MET A 82 33.01 -38.03 -17.02
N ALA A 83 33.34 -39.31 -17.22
CA ALA A 83 32.37 -40.41 -17.09
C ALA A 83 31.81 -40.58 -15.66
N PHE A 84 32.56 -40.18 -14.63
CA PHE A 84 32.11 -40.25 -13.23
C PHE A 84 31.16 -39.09 -12.87
N TRP A 85 31.39 -37.89 -13.40
CA TRP A 85 30.55 -36.71 -13.12
C TRP A 85 29.33 -36.60 -14.03
N TRP A 86 29.36 -37.23 -15.20
CA TRP A 86 28.27 -37.17 -16.18
C TRP A 86 26.91 -37.62 -15.61
N PRO A 87 26.78 -38.74 -14.87
CA PRO A 87 25.52 -39.13 -14.25
C PRO A 87 25.01 -38.10 -13.23
N LEU A 88 25.91 -37.46 -12.46
CA LEU A 88 25.55 -36.43 -11.47
C LEU A 88 25.10 -35.13 -12.14
N ILE A 89 25.75 -34.74 -13.26
CA ILE A 89 25.36 -33.58 -14.06
C ILE A 89 24.00 -33.83 -14.71
N VAL A 90 23.79 -35.01 -15.31
CA VAL A 90 22.51 -35.40 -15.91
C VAL A 90 21.41 -35.47 -14.85
N LEU A 91 21.68 -36.03 -13.67
CA LEU A 91 20.74 -36.03 -12.54
C LEU A 91 20.45 -34.61 -12.03
N GLY A 92 21.46 -33.75 -11.95
CA GLY A 92 21.30 -32.35 -11.55
C GLY A 92 20.46 -31.55 -12.55
N PHE A 93 20.69 -31.76 -13.85
CA PHE A 93 19.93 -31.11 -14.92
C PHE A 93 18.50 -31.66 -15.00
N ALA A 94 18.32 -32.98 -14.87
CA ALA A 94 17.00 -33.60 -14.78
C ALA A 94 16.23 -33.12 -13.54
N PHE A 95 16.90 -32.99 -12.38
CA PHE A 95 16.30 -32.42 -11.18
C PHE A 95 15.91 -30.95 -11.37
N ALA A 96 16.76 -30.15 -12.02
CA ALA A 96 16.46 -28.76 -12.35
C ALA A 96 15.27 -28.63 -13.32
N ILE A 97 15.22 -29.46 -14.37
CA ILE A 97 14.09 -29.52 -15.31
C ILE A 97 12.82 -29.99 -14.59
N CYS A 98 12.88 -31.07 -13.79
CA CYS A 98 11.73 -31.52 -13.01
C CYS A 98 11.26 -30.45 -12.03
N ARG A 99 12.17 -29.75 -11.34
CA ARG A 99 11.84 -28.60 -10.47
C ARG A 99 11.18 -27.48 -11.26
N PHE A 100 11.68 -27.18 -12.45
CA PHE A 100 11.13 -26.16 -13.34
C PHE A 100 9.73 -26.56 -13.84
N LEU A 101 9.56 -27.80 -14.33
CA LEU A 101 8.27 -28.34 -14.77
C LEU A 101 7.26 -28.41 -13.61
N LEU A 102 7.66 -28.83 -12.41
CA LEU A 102 6.82 -28.81 -11.21
C LEU A 102 6.48 -27.38 -10.76
N MET A 103 7.34 -26.41 -11.04
CA MET A 103 7.06 -24.99 -10.81
C MET A 103 5.98 -24.46 -11.78
N LEU A 104 5.87 -25.05 -12.98
CA LEU A 104 4.86 -24.70 -13.98
C LEU A 104 3.49 -25.33 -13.72
N ILE A 105 3.40 -26.38 -12.90
CA ILE A 105 2.11 -26.93 -12.47
C ILE A 105 1.52 -25.99 -11.42
N PRO A 106 0.42 -25.27 -11.72
CA PRO A 106 -0.18 -24.38 -10.75
C PRO A 106 -0.60 -25.20 -9.50
N PRO A 107 -0.35 -24.69 -8.28
CA PRO A 107 -0.82 -25.37 -7.08
C PRO A 107 -2.34 -25.58 -7.20
N ASN A 108 -2.83 -26.75 -6.80
CA ASN A 108 -4.28 -26.96 -6.73
C ASN A 108 -4.84 -26.01 -5.65
N VAL A 109 -5.51 -24.96 -6.10
CA VAL A 109 -6.15 -23.95 -5.24
C VAL A 109 -7.64 -24.24 -5.27
N PRO A 110 -8.25 -24.64 -4.13
CA PRO A 110 -9.68 -24.90 -4.09
C PRO A 110 -10.44 -23.62 -4.41
N SER A 111 -11.53 -23.75 -5.17
CA SER A 111 -12.52 -22.68 -5.26
C SER A 111 -13.35 -22.65 -3.98
N ILE A 112 -13.83 -21.47 -3.64
CA ILE A 112 -14.76 -21.27 -2.52
C ILE A 112 -16.09 -20.82 -3.10
N ASP A 113 -17.16 -21.26 -2.47
CA ASP A 113 -18.51 -20.80 -2.78
C ASP A 113 -18.92 -19.76 -1.74
N VAL A 114 -19.51 -18.66 -2.20
CA VAL A 114 -19.90 -17.52 -1.36
C VAL A 114 -21.33 -17.16 -1.77
N ASP A 115 -22.23 -17.09 -0.79
CA ASP A 115 -23.60 -16.67 -1.05
C ASP A 115 -23.63 -15.18 -1.43
N VAL A 116 -24.11 -14.93 -2.66
CA VAL A 116 -24.22 -13.62 -3.31
C VAL A 116 -25.68 -13.20 -3.52
N SER A 117 -26.65 -14.01 -3.06
CA SER A 117 -28.06 -13.85 -3.39
C SER A 117 -28.61 -12.47 -3.02
N ASP A 118 -28.26 -11.95 -1.85
CA ASP A 118 -28.70 -10.64 -1.35
C ASP A 118 -27.98 -9.44 -2.00
N VAL A 119 -26.79 -9.65 -2.56
CA VAL A 119 -26.02 -8.61 -3.27
C VAL A 119 -26.46 -8.50 -4.73
N LEU A 120 -26.91 -9.61 -5.32
CA LEU A 120 -27.44 -9.68 -6.68
C LEU A 120 -28.95 -9.47 -6.76
N ASP A 121 -29.69 -9.67 -5.67
CA ASP A 121 -31.10 -9.34 -5.62
C ASP A 121 -31.24 -7.81 -5.70
N ASP A 122 -31.69 -7.33 -6.85
CA ASP A 122 -32.06 -5.92 -7.03
C ASP A 122 -33.31 -5.53 -6.22
N GLY A 123 -33.89 -6.49 -5.49
CA GLY A 123 -35.10 -6.35 -4.73
C GLY A 123 -36.29 -6.49 -5.67
N SER A 124 -36.95 -7.64 -5.63
CA SER A 124 -38.36 -7.74 -6.02
C SER A 124 -39.31 -6.99 -5.06
N GLN A 125 -38.76 -6.33 -4.02
CA GLN A 125 -39.51 -5.45 -3.14
C GLN A 125 -39.50 -4.02 -3.69
N THR A 126 -40.65 -3.66 -4.28
CA THR A 126 -41.08 -2.36 -4.83
C THR A 126 -40.68 -2.05 -6.28
N LYS A 127 -41.46 -2.64 -7.20
CA LYS A 127 -41.89 -1.98 -8.45
C LYS A 127 -42.62 -0.63 -8.24
N GLU A 128 -42.70 -0.13 -7.00
CA GLU A 128 -43.28 1.17 -6.64
C GLU A 128 -42.25 2.24 -6.25
N ASN A 129 -40.96 1.93 -6.16
CA ASN A 129 -39.93 2.95 -5.96
C ASN A 129 -39.27 3.28 -7.30
N SER A 130 -39.97 4.06 -8.12
CA SER A 130 -39.27 5.15 -8.81
C SER A 130 -38.42 5.84 -7.75
N PHE A 131 -37.17 6.19 -8.12
CA PHE A 131 -36.23 6.96 -7.31
C PHE A 131 -36.91 7.88 -6.30
N ILE A 132 -36.25 8.12 -5.16
CA ILE A 132 -36.49 9.18 -4.15
C ILE A 132 -36.67 8.58 -2.75
N TYR A 133 -35.55 8.36 -2.08
CA TYR A 133 -35.47 8.79 -0.69
C TYR A 133 -34.26 9.71 -0.56
N ILE A 134 -34.52 11.01 -0.42
CA ILE A 134 -33.52 11.95 0.05
C ILE A 134 -33.62 11.89 1.59
N PRO A 135 -32.66 11.30 2.31
CA PRO A 135 -32.63 11.40 3.76
C PRO A 135 -32.68 12.87 4.16
N ARG A 136 -33.49 13.20 5.18
CA ARG A 136 -33.60 14.58 5.67
C ARG A 136 -32.20 15.11 5.99
N ARG A 137 -31.85 16.28 5.43
CA ARG A 137 -30.61 17.00 5.77
C ARG A 137 -30.55 17.21 7.28
N GLY A 138 -29.51 16.69 7.92
CA GLY A 138 -29.30 16.78 9.35
C GLY A 138 -28.52 15.60 9.89
N ARG A 139 -27.88 15.79 11.05
CA ARG A 139 -27.18 14.75 11.80
C ARG A 139 -28.21 13.64 12.09
N ALA A 140 -28.10 12.49 11.43
CA ALA A 140 -28.93 11.33 11.77
C ALA A 140 -28.74 11.07 13.26
N ALA A 141 -29.83 10.98 14.02
CA ALA A 141 -29.78 10.58 15.41
C ALA A 141 -29.02 9.25 15.49
N GLN A 142 -28.14 9.09 16.49
CA GLN A 142 -27.49 7.81 16.75
C GLN A 142 -28.58 6.74 16.87
N SER A 143 -28.67 5.94 15.82
CA SER A 143 -29.58 4.82 15.67
C SER A 143 -28.84 3.57 16.14
N ASP A 144 -29.58 2.57 16.63
CA ASP A 144 -29.08 1.23 16.90
C ASP A 144 -28.60 0.50 15.62
N ARG A 145 -28.74 1.15 14.46
CA ARG A 145 -28.49 0.63 13.12
C ARG A 145 -27.76 1.63 12.23
N VAL A 146 -26.83 1.12 11.43
CA VAL A 146 -26.21 1.79 10.27
C VAL A 146 -27.11 1.56 9.06
N GLN A 147 -27.65 2.62 8.47
CA GLN A 147 -28.45 2.56 7.24
C GLN A 147 -27.54 2.72 6.02
N CYS A 148 -27.68 1.84 5.03
CA CYS A 148 -26.84 1.82 3.84
C CYS A 148 -27.65 2.23 2.60
N TYR A 149 -27.06 3.08 1.76
CA TYR A 149 -27.66 3.61 0.56
C TYR A 149 -26.65 3.62 -0.58
N GLU A 150 -27.10 3.41 -1.80
CA GLU A 150 -26.27 3.63 -2.99
C GLU A 150 -26.07 5.14 -3.21
N PRO A 151 -24.84 5.67 -3.20
CA PRO A 151 -24.62 7.10 -3.36
C PRO A 151 -25.21 7.68 -4.67
N ALA A 152 -25.05 6.94 -5.78
CA ALA A 152 -25.44 7.42 -7.10
C ALA A 152 -26.96 7.50 -7.32
N THR A 153 -27.76 6.74 -6.57
CA THR A 153 -29.21 6.57 -6.81
C THR A 153 -30.06 6.78 -5.56
N MET A 154 -29.44 6.80 -4.39
CA MET A 154 -30.07 6.70 -3.06
C MET A 154 -30.95 5.47 -2.86
N LYS A 155 -30.76 4.42 -3.67
CA LYS A 155 -31.41 3.12 -3.45
C LYS A 155 -31.00 2.58 -2.09
N TYR A 156 -31.97 2.21 -1.27
CA TYR A 156 -31.70 1.64 0.04
C TYR A 156 -31.13 0.22 -0.10
N LEU A 157 -29.98 -0.03 0.53
CA LEU A 157 -29.25 -1.30 0.48
C LEU A 157 -29.50 -2.19 1.72
N GLY A 158 -30.26 -1.69 2.70
CA GLY A 158 -30.50 -2.37 3.98
C GLY A 158 -29.79 -1.68 5.14
N PHE A 159 -29.66 -2.41 6.26
CA PHE A 159 -29.03 -1.89 7.47
C PHE A 159 -28.23 -2.96 8.21
N PHE A 160 -27.29 -2.51 9.03
CA PHE A 160 -26.48 -3.36 9.92
C PHE A 160 -26.54 -2.86 11.36
N PRO A 161 -26.49 -3.73 12.37
CA PRO A 161 -26.56 -3.32 13.77
C PRO A 161 -25.29 -2.58 14.19
N VAL A 162 -25.44 -1.50 14.95
CA VAL A 162 -24.30 -0.79 15.56
C VAL A 162 -23.84 -1.59 16.77
N LEU A 163 -22.61 -2.10 16.74
CA LEU A 163 -22.08 -2.86 17.86
C LEU A 163 -21.74 -1.94 19.05
N THR A 164 -22.22 -2.35 20.22
CA THR A 164 -21.93 -1.72 21.51
C THR A 164 -20.48 -1.98 21.95
N PRO A 165 -19.94 -1.16 22.86
CA PRO A 165 -18.59 -1.37 23.40
C PRO A 165 -18.34 -2.76 23.97
N ASP A 166 -19.34 -3.40 24.59
CA ASP A 166 -19.18 -4.73 25.19
C ASP A 166 -19.20 -5.84 24.15
N GLU A 167 -20.00 -5.71 23.09
CA GLU A 167 -19.95 -6.64 21.94
C GLU A 167 -18.60 -6.55 21.22
N VAL A 168 -18.03 -5.35 21.08
CA VAL A 168 -16.67 -5.18 20.50
C VAL A 168 -15.63 -5.93 21.34
N LYS A 169 -15.68 -5.83 22.68
CA LYS A 169 -14.76 -6.56 23.56
C LYS A 169 -14.92 -8.07 23.41
N GLU A 170 -16.14 -8.57 23.25
CA GLU A 170 -16.38 -10.00 23.03
C GLU A 170 -15.77 -10.48 21.70
N HIS A 171 -15.97 -9.74 20.60
CA HIS A 171 -15.32 -10.05 19.33
C HIS A 171 -13.79 -10.05 19.44
N VAL A 172 -13.21 -9.08 20.15
CA VAL A 172 -11.77 -9.03 20.39
C VAL A 172 -11.30 -10.23 21.25
N ALA A 173 -12.08 -10.65 22.25
CA ALA A 173 -11.77 -11.82 23.06
C ALA A 173 -11.80 -13.13 22.25
N GLN A 174 -12.76 -13.28 21.33
CA GLN A 174 -12.84 -14.40 20.40
C GLN A 174 -11.65 -14.41 19.43
N ALA A 175 -11.32 -13.25 18.85
CA ALA A 175 -10.15 -13.06 18.00
C ALA A 175 -8.86 -13.46 18.73
N ARG A 176 -8.71 -13.05 19.99
CA ARG A 176 -7.55 -13.40 20.83
C ARG A 176 -7.40 -14.90 21.06
N LYS A 177 -8.51 -15.65 21.18
CA LYS A 177 -8.49 -17.13 21.27
C LYS A 177 -8.06 -17.74 19.94
N ALA A 178 -8.65 -17.30 18.83
CA ALA A 178 -8.29 -17.75 17.48
C ALA A 178 -6.82 -17.47 17.14
N GLN A 179 -6.31 -16.30 17.52
CA GLN A 179 -4.93 -15.89 17.29
C GLN A 179 -3.91 -16.85 17.89
N LYS A 180 -4.13 -17.34 19.12
CA LYS A 180 -3.21 -18.27 19.78
C LYS A 180 -3.07 -19.59 19.02
N ILE A 181 -4.12 -20.00 18.31
CA ILE A 181 -4.11 -21.17 17.42
C ILE A 181 -3.38 -20.80 16.13
N TRP A 182 -3.76 -19.69 15.51
CA TRP A 182 -3.21 -19.27 14.22
C TRP A 182 -1.74 -18.89 14.26
N ALA A 183 -1.22 -18.37 15.37
CA ALA A 183 0.20 -18.08 15.56
C ALA A 183 1.09 -19.30 15.31
N LYS A 184 0.56 -20.51 15.54
CA LYS A 184 1.25 -21.79 15.33
C LYS A 184 1.11 -22.34 13.90
N SER A 185 0.30 -21.70 13.05
CA SER A 185 0.14 -22.11 11.65
C SER A 185 1.43 -21.96 10.86
N SER A 186 1.62 -22.81 9.85
CA SER A 186 2.77 -22.75 8.95
C SER A 186 2.59 -21.68 7.87
N PHE A 187 3.69 -21.12 7.35
CA PHE A 187 3.63 -20.24 6.18
C PHE A 187 2.99 -20.92 4.96
N LYS A 188 3.10 -22.25 4.81
CA LYS A 188 2.39 -22.98 3.76
C LYS A 188 0.87 -22.80 3.86
N GLN A 189 0.31 -22.93 5.05
CA GLN A 189 -1.12 -22.73 5.30
C GLN A 189 -1.54 -21.27 5.06
N ARG A 190 -0.75 -20.31 5.58
CA ARG A 190 -1.00 -18.87 5.39
C ARG A 190 -0.96 -18.47 3.91
N ARG A 191 -0.01 -19.00 3.14
CA ARG A 191 0.10 -18.79 1.69
C ARG A 191 -1.07 -19.42 0.93
N GLN A 192 -1.58 -20.58 1.38
CA GLN A 192 -2.74 -21.19 0.75
C GLN A 192 -3.99 -20.32 0.90
N PHE A 193 -4.18 -19.70 2.07
CA PHE A 193 -5.28 -18.75 2.31
C PHE A 193 -5.23 -17.59 1.31
N LEU A 194 -4.05 -16.98 1.15
CA LEU A 194 -3.81 -15.92 0.17
C LEU A 194 -4.07 -16.37 -1.28
N ARG A 195 -3.66 -17.59 -1.66
CA ARG A 195 -3.92 -18.11 -3.02
C ARG A 195 -5.40 -18.31 -3.30
N ILE A 196 -6.16 -18.79 -2.33
CA ILE A 196 -7.61 -18.97 -2.45
C ILE A 196 -8.29 -17.61 -2.65
N LEU A 197 -7.92 -16.61 -1.84
CA LEU A 197 -8.40 -15.23 -2.03
C LEU A 197 -8.04 -14.68 -3.40
N LEU A 198 -6.78 -14.83 -3.84
CA LEU A 198 -6.35 -14.37 -5.16
C LEU A 198 -7.16 -15.01 -6.29
N LYS A 199 -7.37 -16.33 -6.23
CA LYS A 199 -8.18 -17.05 -7.21
C LYS A 199 -9.62 -16.51 -7.24
N TYR A 200 -10.26 -16.40 -6.07
CA TYR A 200 -11.62 -15.86 -5.98
C TYR A 200 -11.71 -14.43 -6.53
N ILE A 201 -10.77 -13.56 -6.17
CA ILE A 201 -10.74 -12.19 -6.66
C ILE A 201 -10.66 -12.17 -8.19
N ILE A 202 -9.77 -12.97 -8.80
CA ILE A 202 -9.61 -13.03 -10.26
C ILE A 202 -10.87 -13.55 -10.95
N GLU A 203 -11.53 -14.57 -10.38
CA GLU A 203 -12.74 -15.20 -10.94
C GLU A 203 -13.99 -14.32 -10.77
N HIS A 204 -14.01 -13.42 -9.78
CA HIS A 204 -15.20 -12.63 -9.40
C HIS A 204 -14.96 -11.10 -9.37
N GLN A 205 -14.02 -10.60 -10.19
CA GLN A 205 -13.65 -9.17 -10.22
C GLN A 205 -14.86 -8.25 -10.47
N GLU A 206 -15.72 -8.63 -11.42
CA GLU A 206 -16.91 -7.85 -11.78
C GLU A 206 -17.86 -7.70 -10.59
N LEU A 207 -18.17 -8.80 -9.90
CA LEU A 207 -19.02 -8.78 -8.70
C LEU A 207 -18.45 -7.85 -7.62
N ILE A 208 -17.15 -7.94 -7.34
CA ILE A 208 -16.49 -7.08 -6.35
C ILE A 208 -16.57 -5.61 -6.77
N CYS A 209 -16.29 -5.31 -8.05
CA CYS A 209 -16.34 -3.95 -8.59
C CYS A 209 -17.75 -3.36 -8.57
N VAL A 210 -18.76 -4.13 -8.97
CA VAL A 210 -20.18 -3.73 -8.91
C VAL A 210 -20.58 -3.45 -7.47
N THR A 211 -20.25 -4.35 -6.54
CA THR A 211 -20.56 -4.17 -5.12
C THR A 211 -19.92 -2.90 -4.55
N SER A 212 -18.62 -2.68 -4.83
CA SER A 212 -17.93 -1.45 -4.42
C SER A 212 -18.51 -0.21 -5.07
N SER A 213 -18.88 -0.28 -6.35
CA SER A 213 -19.51 0.82 -7.10
C SER A 213 -20.86 1.22 -6.49
N ARG A 214 -21.70 0.24 -6.14
CA ARG A 214 -23.00 0.47 -5.47
C ARG A 214 -22.83 1.19 -4.14
N ASP A 215 -21.90 0.74 -3.29
CA ASP A 215 -21.76 1.27 -1.93
C ASP A 215 -21.03 2.63 -1.87
N THR A 216 -20.25 2.98 -2.90
CA THR A 216 -19.36 4.17 -2.86
C THR A 216 -19.57 5.18 -3.98
N GLY A 217 -20.37 4.85 -5.01
CA GLY A 217 -20.66 5.73 -6.14
C GLY A 217 -19.59 5.77 -7.23
N LYS A 218 -18.43 5.11 -7.04
CA LYS A 218 -17.34 5.07 -8.03
C LYS A 218 -17.70 4.27 -9.28
N THR A 219 -17.00 4.50 -10.40
CA THR A 219 -17.17 3.69 -11.62
C THR A 219 -16.58 2.29 -11.46
N ILE A 220 -17.03 1.32 -12.27
CA ILE A 220 -16.47 -0.05 -12.28
C ILE A 220 -14.98 -0.04 -12.59
N VAL A 221 -14.54 0.83 -13.50
CA VAL A 221 -13.11 0.96 -13.85
C VAL A 221 -12.30 1.48 -12.66
N ASP A 222 -12.80 2.50 -11.95
CA ASP A 222 -12.14 3.03 -10.75
C ASP A 222 -12.13 2.00 -9.61
N ALA A 223 -13.19 1.21 -9.48
CA ALA A 223 -13.22 0.07 -8.56
C ALA A 223 -12.16 -0.97 -8.94
N SER A 224 -12.03 -1.33 -10.22
CA SER A 224 -11.01 -2.28 -10.67
C SER A 224 -9.59 -1.81 -10.35
N LEU A 225 -9.28 -0.54 -10.65
CA LEU A 225 -7.95 0.03 -10.40
C LEU A 225 -7.62 0.16 -8.91
N GLY A 226 -8.60 0.55 -8.07
CA GLY A 226 -8.37 0.80 -6.65
C GLY A 226 -8.63 -0.37 -5.71
N GLU A 227 -9.55 -1.28 -6.05
CA GLU A 227 -9.96 -2.43 -5.22
C GLU A 227 -9.23 -3.70 -5.64
N ILE A 228 -9.22 -4.01 -6.94
CA ILE A 228 -8.78 -5.31 -7.47
C ILE A 228 -7.27 -5.29 -7.65
N MET A 229 -6.75 -4.39 -8.49
CA MET A 229 -5.32 -4.37 -8.83
C MET A 229 -4.43 -4.24 -7.60
N THR A 230 -4.71 -3.26 -6.73
CA THR A 230 -3.99 -3.02 -5.46
C THR A 230 -3.96 -4.26 -4.57
N THR A 231 -5.08 -4.97 -4.44
CA THR A 231 -5.21 -6.14 -3.57
C THR A 231 -4.53 -7.36 -4.17
N CYS A 232 -4.65 -7.56 -5.49
CA CYS A 232 -3.92 -8.61 -6.21
C CYS A 232 -2.41 -8.43 -6.10
N GLU A 233 -1.90 -7.21 -6.25
CA GLU A 233 -0.48 -6.90 -6.06
C GLU A 233 -0.02 -7.19 -4.63
N LYS A 234 -0.83 -6.83 -3.62
CA LYS A 234 -0.51 -7.10 -2.21
C LYS A 234 -0.39 -8.60 -1.96
N ILE A 235 -1.36 -9.38 -2.43
CA ILE A 235 -1.36 -10.83 -2.26
C ILE A 235 -0.16 -11.44 -2.98
N THR A 236 0.10 -11.01 -4.22
CA THR A 236 1.21 -11.51 -5.04
C THR A 236 2.55 -11.24 -4.37
N TRP A 237 2.76 -10.04 -3.84
CA TRP A 237 3.98 -9.71 -3.09
C TRP A 237 4.13 -10.54 -1.81
N LEU A 238 3.09 -10.70 -1.00
CA LEU A 238 3.14 -11.55 0.21
C LEU A 238 3.43 -13.02 -0.15
N LEU A 239 2.85 -13.51 -1.24
CA LEU A 239 3.16 -14.83 -1.79
C LEU A 239 4.59 -14.93 -2.32
N ALA A 240 5.16 -13.89 -2.90
CA ALA A 240 6.53 -13.94 -3.40
C ALA A 240 7.56 -13.86 -2.26
N GLU A 241 7.40 -12.88 -1.36
CA GLU A 241 8.47 -12.45 -0.46
C GLU A 241 8.10 -12.42 1.02
N GLY A 242 6.81 -12.45 1.38
CA GLY A 242 6.38 -12.17 2.76
C GLY A 242 7.07 -13.06 3.81
N GLU A 243 7.23 -14.35 3.53
CA GLU A 243 7.90 -15.28 4.45
C GLU A 243 9.38 -14.91 4.65
N ARG A 244 10.08 -14.51 3.59
CA ARG A 244 11.50 -14.11 3.65
C ARG A 244 11.68 -12.98 4.65
N TRP A 245 10.77 -12.01 4.64
CA TRP A 245 10.84 -10.82 5.48
C TRP A 245 10.43 -11.05 6.94
N LEU A 246 9.84 -12.20 7.27
CA LEU A 246 9.52 -12.60 8.63
C LEU A 246 10.50 -13.63 9.23
N ARG A 247 11.52 -14.04 8.49
CA ARG A 247 12.58 -14.91 9.02
C ARG A 247 13.50 -14.14 9.97
N PRO A 248 14.12 -14.83 10.96
CA PRO A 248 15.12 -14.21 11.82
C PRO A 248 16.28 -13.60 11.03
N GLU A 249 16.68 -12.39 11.41
CA GLU A 249 17.82 -11.68 10.81
C GLU A 249 19.02 -11.71 11.75
N TYR A 250 20.12 -12.33 11.32
CA TYR A 250 21.35 -12.36 12.10
C TYR A 250 22.09 -11.02 12.01
N ARG A 251 22.60 -10.56 13.16
CA ARG A 251 23.32 -9.29 13.32
C ARG A 251 24.69 -9.58 13.96
N SER A 252 25.63 -8.66 13.75
CA SER A 252 26.96 -8.77 14.39
C SER A 252 26.83 -8.64 15.90
N SER A 253 27.39 -9.59 16.65
CA SER A 253 27.47 -9.52 18.12
C SER A 253 28.55 -8.54 18.61
N GLY A 254 29.44 -8.08 17.73
CA GLY A 254 30.60 -7.26 18.11
C GLY A 254 31.72 -8.06 18.79
N ARG A 255 32.85 -7.38 19.05
CA ARG A 255 34.11 -8.01 19.52
C ARG A 255 34.00 -8.59 20.93
N SER A 256 33.36 -7.88 21.85
CA SER A 256 33.17 -8.33 23.24
C SER A 256 32.28 -9.57 23.36
N MET A 257 31.42 -9.79 22.36
CA MET A 257 30.45 -10.89 22.35
C MET A 257 30.67 -11.85 21.17
N LEU A 258 31.92 -12.07 20.73
CA LEU A 258 32.24 -13.03 19.66
C LEU A 258 31.75 -14.47 19.95
N HIS A 259 31.64 -14.82 21.23
CA HIS A 259 31.09 -16.08 21.70
C HIS A 259 29.56 -16.17 21.65
N LYS A 260 28.90 -15.13 21.16
CA LYS A 260 27.44 -15.04 21.01
C LYS A 260 27.02 -15.05 19.54
N THR A 261 25.83 -15.53 19.27
CA THR A 261 25.09 -15.21 18.03
C THR A 261 23.91 -14.33 18.38
N SER A 262 23.70 -13.29 17.58
CA SER A 262 22.68 -12.27 17.80
C SER A 262 21.74 -12.27 16.61
N LYS A 263 20.43 -12.33 16.86
CA LYS A 263 19.40 -12.31 15.83
C LYS A 263 18.21 -11.44 16.24
N VAL A 264 17.50 -10.92 15.25
CA VAL A 264 16.22 -10.24 15.39
C VAL A 264 15.13 -11.18 14.89
N GLU A 265 14.12 -11.43 15.71
CA GLU A 265 12.98 -12.27 15.37
C GLU A 265 11.70 -11.44 15.28
N PHE A 266 10.76 -11.88 14.43
CA PHE A 266 9.47 -11.21 14.20
C PHE A 266 8.35 -12.14 14.66
N HIS A 267 7.72 -11.80 15.78
CA HIS A 267 6.62 -12.57 16.38
C HIS A 267 5.29 -11.83 16.18
N PRO A 268 4.14 -12.51 16.00
CA PRO A 268 2.85 -11.81 15.94
C PRO A 268 2.60 -11.01 17.22
N LEU A 269 1.96 -9.84 17.10
CA LEU A 269 1.59 -8.97 18.22
C LEU A 269 0.42 -9.53 19.04
N GLY A 270 -0.56 -10.17 18.38
CA GLY A 270 -1.80 -10.60 19.00
C GLY A 270 -3.00 -10.19 18.14
N VAL A 271 -3.94 -9.46 18.72
CA VAL A 271 -5.11 -8.91 18.02
C VAL A 271 -4.77 -7.53 17.47
N ILE A 272 -4.81 -7.39 16.16
CA ILE A 272 -4.73 -6.08 15.49
C ILE A 272 -6.15 -5.54 15.33
N GLY A 273 -6.38 -4.29 15.70
CA GLY A 273 -7.58 -3.55 15.30
C GLY A 273 -7.30 -2.75 14.04
N ALA A 274 -8.24 -2.72 13.11
CA ALA A 274 -8.21 -1.82 11.97
C ALA A 274 -9.49 -0.99 11.92
N ILE A 275 -9.37 0.32 11.68
CA ILE A 275 -10.50 1.21 11.44
C ILE A 275 -10.26 1.82 10.06
N VAL A 276 -11.18 1.56 9.12
CA VAL A 276 -10.91 1.72 7.69
C VAL A 276 -11.97 2.58 6.99
N SER A 277 -11.55 3.38 6.01
CA SER A 277 -12.39 4.33 5.28
C SER A 277 -13.23 3.68 4.17
N TRP A 278 -14.22 4.42 3.67
CA TRP A 278 -15.21 4.01 2.67
C TRP A 278 -14.76 4.17 1.22
N ASN A 279 -13.65 4.85 0.94
CA ASN A 279 -13.29 5.20 -0.44
C ASN A 279 -12.88 3.99 -1.29
N TYR A 280 -12.19 3.00 -0.71
CA TYR A 280 -11.90 1.73 -1.37
C TYR A 280 -12.18 0.53 -0.45
N PRO A 281 -13.46 0.18 -0.17
CA PRO A 281 -13.79 -0.68 0.96
C PRO A 281 -13.24 -2.10 0.85
N PHE A 282 -13.18 -2.68 -0.35
CA PHE A 282 -12.61 -4.01 -0.52
C PHE A 282 -11.11 -3.97 -0.19
N HIS A 283 -10.35 -3.08 -0.83
CA HIS A 283 -8.93 -2.96 -0.57
C HIS A 283 -8.63 -2.56 0.88
N ASN A 284 -9.39 -1.62 1.45
CA ASN A 284 -9.18 -1.11 2.80
C ASN A 284 -9.44 -2.16 3.88
N ILE A 285 -10.33 -3.14 3.64
CA ILE A 285 -10.50 -4.31 4.50
C ILE A 285 -9.34 -5.29 4.28
N PHE A 286 -9.04 -5.61 3.02
CA PHE A 286 -8.10 -6.68 2.70
C PHE A 286 -6.65 -6.32 3.02
N ASN A 287 -6.20 -5.10 2.77
CA ASN A 287 -4.80 -4.71 2.95
C ASN A 287 -4.27 -4.93 4.39
N PRO A 288 -4.90 -4.38 5.45
CA PRO A 288 -4.46 -4.67 6.82
C PRO A 288 -4.68 -6.13 7.21
N MET A 289 -5.78 -6.76 6.74
CA MET A 289 -6.07 -8.17 7.02
C MET A 289 -5.01 -9.12 6.49
N LEU A 290 -4.60 -8.93 5.23
CA LEU A 290 -3.61 -9.76 4.56
C LEU A 290 -2.27 -9.72 5.30
N ALA A 291 -1.81 -8.54 5.72
CA ALA A 291 -0.58 -8.41 6.49
C ALA A 291 -0.70 -9.03 7.90
N ALA A 292 -1.82 -8.79 8.60
CA ALA A 292 -2.07 -9.31 9.95
C ALA A 292 -2.14 -10.84 9.97
N VAL A 293 -2.97 -11.43 9.11
CA VAL A 293 -3.16 -12.89 9.04
C VAL A 293 -1.89 -13.58 8.57
N PHE A 294 -1.17 -13.01 7.60
CA PHE A 294 0.09 -13.58 7.12
C PHE A 294 1.19 -13.59 8.20
N SER A 295 1.27 -12.54 9.01
CA SER A 295 2.21 -12.46 10.14
C SER A 295 1.81 -13.30 11.36
N GLY A 296 0.59 -13.86 11.39
CA GLY A 296 0.12 -14.76 12.45
C GLY A 296 -0.73 -14.07 13.53
N ASN A 297 -1.26 -12.89 13.22
CA ASN A 297 -2.20 -12.15 14.07
C ASN A 297 -3.65 -12.52 13.74
N SER A 298 -4.56 -12.27 14.68
CA SER A 298 -5.98 -12.09 14.38
C SER A 298 -6.24 -10.61 14.12
N ILE A 299 -7.36 -10.29 13.48
CA ILE A 299 -7.72 -8.89 13.20
C ILE A 299 -9.21 -8.63 13.38
N VAL A 300 -9.55 -7.48 13.97
CA VAL A 300 -10.93 -6.96 14.07
C VAL A 300 -10.99 -5.64 13.31
N ILE A 301 -11.84 -5.57 12.28
CA ILE A 301 -11.88 -4.49 11.31
C ILE A 301 -13.21 -3.74 11.45
N LYS A 302 -13.17 -2.51 11.92
CA LYS A 302 -14.32 -1.61 11.91
C LYS A 302 -14.35 -0.85 10.59
N VAL A 303 -15.35 -1.17 9.77
CA VAL A 303 -15.58 -0.50 8.49
C VAL A 303 -16.33 0.81 8.70
N SER A 304 -16.15 1.74 7.76
CA SER A 304 -16.97 2.94 7.68
C SER A 304 -18.46 2.58 7.61
N GLU A 305 -19.30 3.36 8.29
CA GLU A 305 -20.75 3.29 8.19
C GLU A 305 -21.23 3.43 6.73
N HIS A 306 -20.51 4.20 5.91
CA HIS A 306 -20.80 4.41 4.50
C HIS A 306 -20.34 3.28 3.57
N ALA A 307 -19.67 2.26 4.11
CA ALA A 307 -19.27 1.09 3.34
C ALA A 307 -19.58 -0.23 4.07
N SER A 308 -20.55 -0.19 4.98
CA SER A 308 -20.91 -1.34 5.82
C SER A 308 -21.60 -2.45 5.03
N TRP A 309 -22.33 -2.12 3.97
CA TRP A 309 -23.02 -3.10 3.14
C TRP A 309 -22.05 -3.98 2.35
N SER A 310 -21.16 -3.36 1.59
CA SER A 310 -20.10 -4.09 0.87
C SER A 310 -19.14 -4.78 1.83
N GLY A 311 -18.78 -4.13 2.94
CA GLY A 311 -17.88 -4.70 3.94
C GLY A 311 -18.38 -6.00 4.56
N CYS A 312 -19.68 -6.08 4.88
CA CYS A 312 -20.27 -7.32 5.43
C CYS A 312 -20.34 -8.44 4.39
N PHE A 313 -20.58 -8.12 3.11
CA PHE A 313 -20.45 -9.11 2.03
C PHE A 313 -19.01 -9.62 1.90
N TYR A 314 -18.03 -8.72 1.88
CA TYR A 314 -16.62 -9.07 1.78
C TYR A 314 -16.12 -9.94 2.94
N PHE A 315 -16.72 -9.80 4.12
CA PHE A 315 -16.45 -10.69 5.24
C PHE A 315 -16.80 -12.15 4.93
N ARG A 316 -17.86 -12.43 4.18
CA ARG A 316 -18.25 -13.79 3.78
C ARG A 316 -17.18 -14.46 2.92
N ILE A 317 -16.56 -13.70 2.02
CA ILE A 317 -15.43 -14.16 1.19
C ILE A 317 -14.25 -14.58 2.09
N ILE A 318 -13.94 -13.75 3.09
CA ILE A 318 -12.88 -14.03 4.06
C ILE A 318 -13.19 -15.30 4.87
N GLN A 319 -14.42 -15.44 5.37
CA GLN A 319 -14.85 -16.62 6.14
C GLN A 319 -14.73 -17.91 5.33
N ALA A 320 -15.21 -17.90 4.08
CA ALA A 320 -15.12 -19.06 3.20
C ALA A 320 -13.66 -19.45 2.90
N ALA A 321 -12.78 -18.47 2.67
CA ALA A 321 -11.36 -18.71 2.47
C ALA A 321 -10.64 -19.23 3.73
N LEU A 322 -10.99 -18.73 4.91
CA LEU A 322 -10.47 -19.21 6.20
C LEU A 322 -10.88 -20.67 6.45
N ALA A 323 -12.15 -20.99 6.21
CA ALA A 323 -12.67 -22.35 6.35
C ALA A 323 -11.94 -23.33 5.41
N ALA A 324 -11.69 -22.93 4.15
CA ALA A 324 -11.02 -23.75 3.15
C ALA A 324 -9.56 -24.13 3.51
N VAL A 325 -8.92 -23.39 4.41
CA VAL A 325 -7.57 -23.72 4.92
C VAL A 325 -7.58 -24.29 6.34
N GLY A 326 -8.75 -24.52 6.93
CA GLY A 326 -8.88 -24.95 8.33
C GLY A 326 -8.32 -23.92 9.32
N ALA A 327 -8.45 -22.63 9.02
CA ALA A 327 -8.15 -21.57 9.98
C ALA A 327 -9.27 -21.47 11.03
N PRO A 328 -8.98 -20.92 12.23
CA PRO A 328 -10.03 -20.64 13.21
C PRO A 328 -11.07 -19.66 12.65
N GLU A 329 -12.35 -19.94 12.88
CA GLU A 329 -13.48 -19.13 12.37
C GLU A 329 -13.39 -17.65 12.77
N ASN A 330 -13.09 -17.40 14.04
CA ASN A 330 -12.98 -16.05 14.62
C ASN A 330 -11.60 -15.40 14.42
N LEU A 331 -10.84 -15.79 13.39
CA LEU A 331 -9.53 -15.19 13.14
C LEU A 331 -9.62 -13.76 12.63
N VAL A 332 -10.67 -13.48 11.84
CA VAL A 332 -10.97 -12.17 11.29
C VAL A 332 -12.40 -11.82 11.68
N HIS A 333 -12.62 -10.56 12.10
CA HIS A 333 -13.95 -10.00 12.29
C HIS A 333 -14.08 -8.72 11.47
N VAL A 334 -15.24 -8.52 10.83
CA VAL A 334 -15.65 -7.23 10.27
C VAL A 334 -16.84 -6.75 11.09
N ILE A 335 -16.72 -5.56 11.68
CA ILE A 335 -17.71 -4.97 12.57
C ILE A 335 -18.19 -3.62 12.05
N THR A 336 -19.44 -3.28 12.35
CA THR A 336 -20.07 -2.02 11.95
C THR A 336 -20.46 -1.20 13.18
N GLY A 337 -20.48 0.11 13.03
CA GLY A 337 -20.86 1.03 14.10
C GLY A 337 -20.23 2.42 13.95
N PHE A 338 -20.42 3.28 14.94
CA PHE A 338 -20.02 4.68 14.88
C PHE A 338 -18.72 4.94 15.69
N ALA A 339 -18.59 6.13 16.28
CA ALA A 339 -17.42 6.53 17.05
C ALA A 339 -17.18 5.61 18.26
N GLU A 340 -18.20 5.37 19.09
CA GLU A 340 -18.10 4.55 20.30
C GLU A 340 -17.61 3.12 20.02
N THR A 341 -18.08 2.50 18.94
CA THR A 341 -17.60 1.19 18.47
C THR A 341 -16.11 1.23 18.14
N GLY A 342 -15.65 2.31 17.49
CA GLY A 342 -14.23 2.52 17.19
C GLY A 342 -13.38 2.76 18.44
N GLU A 343 -13.87 3.55 19.39
CA GLU A 343 -13.20 3.83 20.67
C GLU A 343 -13.04 2.56 21.52
N ALA A 344 -14.09 1.74 21.57
CA ALA A 344 -14.07 0.44 22.23
C ALA A 344 -13.03 -0.50 21.58
N LEU A 345 -12.93 -0.49 20.24
CA LEU A 345 -11.96 -1.29 19.52
C LEU A 345 -10.52 -0.85 19.87
N VAL A 346 -10.22 0.44 19.81
CA VAL A 346 -8.91 1.00 20.17
C VAL A 346 -8.49 0.59 21.58
N SER A 347 -9.43 0.58 22.52
CA SER A 347 -9.16 0.27 23.93
C SER A 347 -8.96 -1.22 24.23
N SER A 348 -9.21 -2.12 23.26
CA SER A 348 -9.30 -3.57 23.51
C SER A 348 -8.21 -4.40 22.79
N VAL A 349 -7.55 -3.84 21.78
CA VAL A 349 -6.60 -4.55 20.89
C VAL A 349 -5.14 -4.30 21.28
N ASP A 350 -4.22 -5.05 20.66
CA ASP A 350 -2.78 -4.97 20.92
C ASP A 350 -2.05 -3.98 19.98
N LYS A 351 -2.71 -3.55 18.90
CA LYS A 351 -2.25 -2.54 17.93
C LYS A 351 -3.43 -1.98 17.13
N ILE A 352 -3.37 -0.70 16.75
CA ILE A 352 -4.33 -0.10 15.80
C ILE A 352 -3.67 0.27 14.47
N ILE A 353 -4.37 -0.02 13.37
CA ILE A 353 -4.14 0.57 12.05
C ILE A 353 -5.36 1.44 11.74
N PHE A 354 -5.16 2.74 11.50
CA PHE A 354 -6.23 3.66 11.17
C PHE A 354 -5.98 4.32 9.82
N VAL A 355 -7.00 4.28 8.96
CA VAL A 355 -7.03 4.98 7.68
C VAL A 355 -8.19 5.97 7.70
N GLY A 356 -7.91 7.28 7.58
CA GLY A 356 -8.96 8.30 7.62
C GLY A 356 -8.46 9.72 7.81
N SER A 357 -9.27 10.59 8.42
CA SER A 357 -8.93 12.01 8.52
C SER A 357 -7.92 12.33 9.64
N PRO A 358 -7.10 13.39 9.51
CA PRO A 358 -6.18 13.79 10.56
C PRO A 358 -6.84 14.09 11.91
N GLY A 359 -8.07 14.62 11.89
CA GLY A 359 -8.84 14.90 13.10
C GLY A 359 -9.14 13.64 13.91
N VAL A 360 -9.65 12.60 13.24
CA VAL A 360 -9.92 11.30 13.88
C VAL A 360 -8.62 10.61 14.26
N GLY A 361 -7.57 10.69 13.45
CA GLY A 361 -6.25 10.13 13.78
C GLY A 361 -5.70 10.64 15.12
N LYS A 362 -5.87 11.93 15.42
CA LYS A 362 -5.50 12.52 16.73
C LYS A 362 -6.34 11.95 17.88
N MET A 363 -7.63 11.66 17.65
CA MET A 363 -8.49 11.01 18.64
C MET A 363 -8.04 9.56 18.90
N ILE A 364 -7.71 8.81 17.85
CA ILE A 364 -7.17 7.44 17.97
C ILE A 364 -5.90 7.44 18.81
N MET A 365 -4.96 8.36 18.57
CA MET A 365 -3.74 8.47 19.37
C MET A 365 -4.02 8.72 20.85
N ARG A 366 -4.96 9.63 21.15
CA ARG A 366 -5.35 9.93 22.54
C ARG A 366 -5.85 8.67 23.22
N ASN A 367 -6.76 7.95 22.59
CA ASN A 367 -7.35 6.74 23.18
C ASN A 367 -6.33 5.60 23.28
N ALA A 368 -5.47 5.41 22.28
CA ALA A 368 -4.41 4.41 22.29
C ALA A 368 -3.36 4.64 23.39
N SER A 369 -3.19 5.89 23.85
CA SER A 369 -2.24 6.22 24.91
C SER A 369 -2.66 5.69 26.29
N GLU A 370 -3.95 5.44 26.51
CA GLU A 370 -4.47 4.87 27.77
C GLU A 370 -4.00 3.43 27.99
N THR A 371 -3.81 2.66 26.91
CA THR A 371 -3.36 1.26 26.95
C THR A 371 -1.94 1.05 26.41
N LEU A 372 -1.27 2.14 25.99
CA LEU A 372 0.07 2.15 25.42
C LEU A 372 0.24 1.24 24.18
N ILE A 373 -0.82 1.11 23.38
CA ILE A 373 -0.76 0.29 22.16
C ILE A 373 -0.14 1.09 21.00
N PRO A 374 0.66 0.45 20.13
CA PRO A 374 1.19 1.11 18.95
C PRO A 374 0.07 1.42 17.94
N VAL A 375 0.19 2.55 17.25
CA VAL A 375 -0.72 2.96 16.18
C VAL A 375 0.04 3.14 14.86
N THR A 376 -0.58 2.73 13.76
CA THR A 376 -0.19 3.13 12.40
C THR A 376 -1.29 4.05 11.87
N LEU A 377 -0.94 5.27 11.47
CA LEU A 377 -1.89 6.27 11.03
C LEU A 377 -1.63 6.64 9.57
N GLU A 378 -2.61 6.38 8.73
CA GLU A 378 -2.62 6.70 7.31
C GLU A 378 -3.70 7.74 7.08
N LEU A 379 -3.28 8.99 7.03
CA LEU A 379 -4.19 10.13 7.09
C LEU A 379 -4.22 10.87 5.75
N GLY A 380 -5.14 11.83 5.66
CA GLY A 380 -5.37 12.63 4.45
C GLY A 380 -4.13 13.26 3.81
N GLY A 381 -4.27 13.65 2.56
CA GLY A 381 -3.21 14.20 1.71
C GLY A 381 -3.56 15.57 1.15
N LYS A 382 -2.54 16.24 0.59
CA LYS A 382 -2.70 17.41 -0.28
C LYS A 382 -1.61 17.35 -1.34
N ASP A 383 -1.57 16.20 -2.01
CA ASP A 383 -0.40 15.76 -2.75
C ASP A 383 -0.10 16.68 -3.93
N ALA A 384 1.17 17.01 -4.08
CA ALA A 384 1.65 17.91 -5.13
C ALA A 384 1.90 17.14 -6.43
N PHE A 385 1.50 17.72 -7.55
CA PHE A 385 1.76 17.25 -8.90
C PHE A 385 2.52 18.33 -9.65
N ILE A 386 3.83 18.15 -9.81
CA ILE A 386 4.75 19.14 -10.37
C ILE A 386 5.05 18.78 -11.82
N VAL A 387 4.89 19.73 -12.73
CA VAL A 387 5.12 19.57 -14.17
C VAL A 387 6.16 20.58 -14.65
N CYS A 388 7.37 20.11 -14.93
CA CYS A 388 8.44 20.90 -15.53
C CYS A 388 8.16 21.19 -17.01
N GLU A 389 8.86 22.16 -17.58
CA GLU A 389 8.66 22.65 -18.95
C GLU A 389 9.10 21.68 -20.05
N ASP A 390 9.93 20.70 -19.72
CA ASP A 390 10.58 19.78 -20.66
C ASP A 390 9.79 18.49 -20.90
N VAL A 391 8.48 18.49 -20.64
CA VAL A 391 7.61 17.30 -20.74
C VAL A 391 6.79 17.26 -22.04
N ASP A 392 6.31 16.07 -22.40
CA ASP A 392 5.21 15.90 -23.35
C ASP A 392 3.88 16.31 -22.67
N VAL A 393 3.44 17.54 -22.95
CA VAL A 393 2.23 18.13 -22.35
C VAL A 393 0.97 17.28 -22.60
N PRO A 394 0.62 16.86 -23.83
CA PRO A 394 -0.49 15.95 -24.08
C PRO A 394 -0.48 14.68 -23.22
N HIS A 395 0.68 14.05 -23.07
CA HIS A 395 0.83 12.83 -22.27
C HIS A 395 0.62 13.12 -20.77
N VAL A 396 1.32 14.11 -20.22
CA VAL A 396 1.23 14.42 -18.78
C VAL A 396 -0.14 14.95 -18.40
N ALA A 397 -0.83 15.67 -19.29
CA ALA A 397 -2.19 16.14 -19.04
C ALA A 397 -3.20 14.99 -18.82
N GLN A 398 -3.05 13.86 -19.53
CA GLN A 398 -3.90 12.67 -19.31
C GLN A 398 -3.69 12.08 -17.92
N ILE A 399 -2.42 11.96 -17.50
CA ILE A 399 -2.06 11.47 -16.17
C ILE A 399 -2.59 12.43 -15.09
N ALA A 400 -2.43 13.74 -15.28
CA ALA A 400 -2.88 14.75 -14.34
C ALA A 400 -4.41 14.73 -14.14
N VAL A 401 -5.18 14.57 -15.21
CA VAL A 401 -6.64 14.44 -15.13
C VAL A 401 -7.03 13.15 -14.39
N ARG A 402 -6.37 12.02 -14.67
CA ARG A 402 -6.60 10.78 -13.92
C ARG A 402 -6.27 10.94 -12.44
N ALA A 403 -5.16 11.61 -12.13
CA ALA A 403 -4.71 11.88 -10.76
C ALA A 403 -5.69 12.74 -9.96
N ALA A 404 -6.38 13.67 -10.61
CA ALA A 404 -7.40 14.52 -9.99
C ALA A 404 -8.78 13.85 -9.89
N LEU A 405 -9.17 13.04 -10.88
CA LEU A 405 -10.56 12.60 -11.06
C LEU A 405 -10.83 11.13 -10.72
N GLN A 406 -9.80 10.29 -10.56
CA GLN A 406 -10.01 8.88 -10.22
C GLN A 406 -10.88 8.74 -8.96
N SER A 407 -11.96 7.96 -9.06
CA SER A 407 -12.97 7.78 -8.01
C SER A 407 -13.62 9.11 -7.58
N SER A 408 -13.84 10.01 -8.54
CA SER A 408 -14.35 11.37 -8.32
C SER A 408 -13.46 12.18 -7.37
N GLY A 409 -12.13 11.97 -7.44
CA GLY A 409 -11.14 12.64 -6.58
C GLY A 409 -11.11 12.15 -5.12
N GLN A 410 -11.88 11.11 -4.78
CA GLN A 410 -11.94 10.53 -3.43
C GLN A 410 -10.84 9.48 -3.23
N ASN A 411 -9.59 9.87 -3.49
CA ASN A 411 -8.42 8.99 -3.43
C ASN A 411 -7.31 9.64 -2.60
N CYS A 412 -6.85 8.98 -1.54
CA CYS A 412 -5.80 9.51 -0.68
C CYS A 412 -4.47 9.69 -1.42
N ALA A 413 -4.16 8.81 -2.39
CA ALA A 413 -2.99 8.94 -3.24
C ALA A 413 -3.24 9.87 -4.43
N GLY A 414 -4.39 10.57 -4.48
CA GLY A 414 -4.81 11.51 -5.52
C GLY A 414 -4.04 12.84 -5.47
N ALA A 415 -3.87 13.47 -6.63
CA ALA A 415 -3.21 14.77 -6.71
C ALA A 415 -4.21 15.89 -6.41
N GLU A 416 -3.85 16.79 -5.49
CA GLU A 416 -4.73 17.86 -5.02
C GLU A 416 -4.19 19.27 -5.29
N ARG A 417 -2.90 19.41 -5.64
CA ARG A 417 -2.27 20.69 -5.99
C ARG A 417 -1.39 20.50 -7.21
N PHE A 418 -1.71 21.19 -8.30
CA PHE A 418 -0.98 21.08 -9.56
C PHE A 418 -0.08 22.30 -9.74
N TYR A 419 1.22 22.09 -9.81
CA TYR A 419 2.21 23.13 -10.07
C TYR A 419 2.79 22.92 -11.45
N VAL A 420 2.63 23.91 -12.32
CA VAL A 420 3.03 23.80 -13.73
C VAL A 420 4.00 24.93 -14.07
N HIS A 421 5.11 24.60 -14.72
CA HIS A 421 6.11 25.59 -15.09
C HIS A 421 5.48 26.65 -16.02
N ARG A 422 5.79 27.93 -15.78
CA ARG A 422 5.17 29.07 -16.46
C ARG A 422 5.20 28.98 -17.99
N ASP A 423 6.26 28.40 -18.55
CA ASP A 423 6.50 28.36 -20.00
C ASP A 423 5.55 27.38 -20.72
N ILE A 424 4.99 26.40 -20.01
CA ILE A 424 4.02 25.43 -20.56
C ILE A 424 2.63 25.56 -19.93
N TYR A 425 2.42 26.48 -19.00
CA TYR A 425 1.16 26.59 -18.25
C TYR A 425 -0.05 26.71 -19.18
N SER A 426 0.00 27.61 -20.17
CA SER A 426 -1.14 27.88 -21.05
C SER A 426 -1.51 26.67 -21.90
N SER A 427 -0.52 25.97 -22.46
CA SER A 427 -0.75 24.76 -23.27
C SER A 427 -1.25 23.60 -22.41
N PHE A 428 -0.68 23.43 -21.21
CA PHE A 428 -1.11 22.40 -20.26
C PHE A 428 -2.54 22.61 -19.80
N VAL A 429 -2.91 23.82 -19.35
CA VAL A 429 -4.29 24.14 -18.94
C VAL A 429 -5.26 23.93 -20.09
N ALA A 430 -4.94 24.37 -21.31
CA ALA A 430 -5.80 24.17 -22.47
C ALA A 430 -6.06 22.68 -22.75
N GLN A 431 -5.02 21.85 -22.65
CA GLN A 431 -5.15 20.40 -22.85
C GLN A 431 -5.96 19.73 -21.74
N VAL A 432 -5.72 20.08 -20.48
CA VAL A 432 -6.50 19.59 -19.33
C VAL A 432 -7.98 19.98 -19.47
N VAL A 433 -8.27 21.24 -19.77
CA VAL A 433 -9.65 21.74 -19.94
C VAL A 433 -10.36 21.01 -21.08
N LYS A 434 -9.66 20.72 -22.19
CA LYS A 434 -10.20 19.92 -23.29
C LYS A 434 -10.63 18.53 -22.83
N ILE A 435 -9.79 17.83 -22.06
CA ILE A 435 -10.12 16.50 -21.53
C ILE A 435 -11.28 16.62 -20.54
N VAL A 436 -11.20 17.51 -19.56
CA VAL A 436 -12.21 17.67 -18.51
C VAL A 436 -13.59 17.99 -19.08
N LYS A 437 -13.70 18.82 -20.13
CA LYS A 437 -14.99 19.11 -20.79
C LYS A 437 -15.60 17.91 -21.49
N SER A 438 -14.81 16.88 -21.82
CA SER A 438 -15.31 15.63 -22.40
C SER A 438 -15.73 14.58 -21.37
N VAL A 439 -15.41 14.80 -20.08
CA VAL A 439 -15.75 13.86 -19.01
C VAL A 439 -17.26 13.93 -18.72
N SER A 440 -17.92 12.78 -18.85
CA SER A 440 -19.31 12.59 -18.50
C SER A 440 -19.47 12.05 -17.07
N VAL A 441 -20.31 12.71 -16.27
CA VAL A 441 -20.59 12.31 -14.89
C VAL A 441 -21.97 11.69 -14.79
N GLY A 442 -22.10 10.56 -14.09
CA GLY A 442 -23.41 9.96 -13.87
C GLY A 442 -23.40 8.66 -13.06
N PRO A 443 -24.58 8.03 -12.90
CA PRO A 443 -24.73 6.80 -12.14
C PRO A 443 -23.97 5.63 -12.81
N PRO A 444 -22.94 5.05 -12.15
CA PRO A 444 -21.96 4.17 -12.79
C PRO A 444 -22.52 2.85 -13.31
N LEU A 445 -23.69 2.40 -12.82
CA LEU A 445 -24.32 1.14 -13.22
C LEU A 445 -25.52 1.33 -14.17
N ALA A 446 -25.97 2.56 -14.40
CA ALA A 446 -27.11 2.84 -15.28
C ALA A 446 -26.69 3.23 -16.71
N GLY A 447 -25.39 3.41 -16.96
CA GLY A 447 -24.88 3.80 -18.27
C GLY A 447 -23.35 3.89 -18.30
N LYS A 448 -22.81 4.26 -19.46
CA LYS A 448 -21.37 4.50 -19.62
C LYS A 448 -21.06 5.94 -19.21
N TYR A 449 -20.46 6.11 -18.04
CA TYR A 449 -19.98 7.38 -17.52
C TYR A 449 -18.49 7.29 -17.18
N ASP A 450 -17.78 8.39 -17.34
CA ASP A 450 -16.35 8.49 -17.05
C ASP A 450 -16.07 8.70 -15.56
N MET A 451 -17.02 9.32 -14.84
CA MET A 451 -16.93 9.63 -13.42
C MET A 451 -18.26 9.37 -12.70
N GLY A 452 -18.17 8.87 -11.46
CA GLY A 452 -19.31 8.51 -10.62
C GLY A 452 -19.72 9.58 -9.61
N ALA A 453 -20.53 9.18 -8.63
CA ALA A 453 -21.00 10.04 -7.54
C ALA A 453 -19.93 10.21 -6.45
N ILE A 454 -20.05 11.28 -5.68
CA ILE A 454 -19.41 11.45 -4.37
C ILE A 454 -20.18 10.59 -3.37
N CYS A 455 -19.48 9.88 -2.49
CA CYS A 455 -20.09 8.94 -1.54
C CYS A 455 -20.97 9.64 -0.49
N LEU A 456 -20.57 10.84 -0.06
CA LEU A 456 -21.20 11.61 1.01
C LEU A 456 -21.90 12.85 0.45
N GLN A 457 -23.20 12.98 0.69
CA GLN A 457 -23.97 14.15 0.28
C GLN A 457 -23.42 15.47 0.86
N GLU A 458 -23.10 15.49 2.16
CA GLU A 458 -22.56 16.68 2.83
C GLU A 458 -21.18 17.11 2.29
N HIS A 459 -20.49 16.24 1.55
CA HIS A 459 -19.16 16.54 1.02
C HIS A 459 -19.24 17.45 -0.21
N ALA A 460 -20.28 17.33 -1.04
CA ALA A 460 -20.49 18.24 -2.17
C ALA A 460 -20.63 19.71 -1.73
N GLU A 461 -21.31 19.96 -0.61
CA GLU A 461 -21.42 21.31 -0.02
C GLU A 461 -20.06 21.84 0.44
N LYS A 462 -19.22 21.00 1.07
CA LYS A 462 -17.85 21.36 1.47
C LYS A 462 -16.99 21.71 0.26
N LEU A 463 -17.07 20.93 -0.82
CA LEU A 463 -16.37 21.22 -2.07
C LEU A 463 -16.80 22.57 -2.64
N GLN A 464 -18.10 22.86 -2.68
CA GLN A 464 -18.60 24.14 -3.19
C GLN A 464 -18.12 25.33 -2.34
N ILE A 465 -18.00 25.17 -1.03
CA ILE A 465 -17.42 26.20 -0.13
C ILE A 465 -15.95 26.46 -0.49
N LEU A 466 -15.15 25.42 -0.75
CA LEU A 466 -13.75 25.57 -1.16
C LEU A 466 -13.61 26.29 -2.51
N VAL A 467 -14.49 25.96 -3.47
CA VAL A 467 -14.54 26.64 -4.77
C VAL A 467 -14.90 28.12 -4.60
N ASN A 468 -15.92 28.43 -3.81
CA ASN A 468 -16.36 29.81 -3.58
C ASN A 468 -15.25 30.64 -2.90
N ASP A 469 -14.59 30.11 -1.86
CA ASP A 469 -13.45 30.79 -1.20
C ASP A 469 -12.31 31.11 -2.19
N ALA A 470 -12.03 30.20 -3.13
CA ALA A 470 -11.02 30.44 -4.15
C ALA A 470 -11.45 31.56 -5.12
N ILE A 471 -12.69 31.54 -5.61
CA ILE A 471 -13.23 32.56 -6.53
C ILE A 471 -13.27 33.93 -5.85
N ASP A 472 -13.73 34.01 -4.61
CA ASP A 472 -13.79 35.25 -3.83
C ASP A 472 -12.39 35.89 -3.62
N LYS A 473 -11.33 35.07 -3.69
CA LYS A 473 -9.92 35.48 -3.61
C LYS A 473 -9.24 35.62 -4.98
N GLY A 474 -10.02 35.62 -6.08
CA GLY A 474 -9.54 35.91 -7.43
C GLY A 474 -9.17 34.69 -8.28
N ALA A 475 -9.49 33.47 -7.85
CA ALA A 475 -9.38 32.29 -8.71
C ALA A 475 -10.46 32.27 -9.79
N GLU A 476 -10.22 31.51 -10.86
CA GLU A 476 -11.16 31.40 -11.98
C GLU A 476 -11.43 29.94 -12.33
N ILE A 477 -12.69 29.59 -12.57
CA ILE A 477 -13.04 28.29 -13.16
C ILE A 477 -12.69 28.34 -14.65
N VAL A 478 -11.60 27.68 -15.03
CA VAL A 478 -11.10 27.66 -16.41
C VAL A 478 -11.67 26.49 -17.23
N GLY A 479 -12.20 25.47 -16.56
CA GLY A 479 -12.87 24.34 -17.19
C GLY A 479 -13.78 23.63 -16.23
N ARG A 480 -14.90 23.12 -16.74
CA ARG A 480 -15.85 22.32 -15.97
C ARG A 480 -16.39 21.21 -16.86
N GLY A 481 -16.46 19.99 -16.32
CA GLY A 481 -17.12 18.86 -16.96
C GLY A 481 -18.64 19.02 -16.93
N SER A 482 -19.35 18.14 -17.63
CA SER A 482 -20.81 18.14 -17.69
C SER A 482 -21.40 16.93 -16.98
N PHE A 483 -22.55 17.14 -16.37
CA PHE A 483 -23.41 16.02 -16.01
C PHE A 483 -23.94 15.37 -17.27
N GLY A 484 -24.01 14.04 -17.28
CA GLY A 484 -24.72 13.31 -18.32
C GLY A 484 -26.23 13.38 -18.11
N ASN A 485 -26.96 12.39 -18.62
CA ASN A 485 -28.40 12.28 -18.44
C ASN A 485 -28.73 11.85 -17.00
N LEU A 486 -28.69 12.83 -16.11
CA LEU A 486 -29.19 12.74 -14.76
C LEU A 486 -30.72 12.90 -14.81
N GLY A 487 -31.48 12.08 -14.09
CA GLY A 487 -32.93 12.28 -13.93
C GLY A 487 -33.22 13.63 -13.27
N GLU A 488 -34.42 14.19 -13.44
CA GLU A 488 -34.80 15.48 -12.85
C GLU A 488 -34.65 15.50 -11.31
N ASP A 489 -34.71 14.33 -10.67
CA ASP A 489 -34.50 14.12 -9.23
C ASP A 489 -33.08 13.66 -8.86
N ALA A 490 -32.11 13.76 -9.78
CA ALA A 490 -30.76 13.29 -9.52
C ALA A 490 -30.13 14.01 -8.32
N VAL A 491 -29.63 13.17 -7.41
CA VAL A 491 -29.18 13.53 -6.07
C VAL A 491 -28.06 14.58 -6.08
N ASP A 492 -28.01 15.40 -5.03
CA ASP A 492 -26.93 16.35 -4.68
C ASP A 492 -25.51 15.71 -4.57
N GLN A 493 -25.35 14.43 -4.91
CA GLN A 493 -24.12 13.64 -4.76
C GLN A 493 -23.22 13.66 -6.00
N PHE A 494 -23.64 14.29 -7.10
CA PHE A 494 -22.78 14.48 -8.27
C PHE A 494 -22.13 15.85 -8.22
N PHE A 495 -20.81 15.90 -8.39
CA PHE A 495 -20.05 17.14 -8.50
C PHE A 495 -19.32 17.16 -9.85
N PRO A 496 -19.41 18.25 -10.62
CA PRO A 496 -18.78 18.30 -11.93
C PRO A 496 -17.26 18.45 -11.77
N PRO A 497 -16.44 17.72 -12.56
CA PRO A 497 -15.00 17.92 -12.61
C PRO A 497 -14.69 19.39 -12.83
N THR A 498 -13.91 20.01 -11.96
CA THR A 498 -13.72 21.47 -11.96
C THR A 498 -12.24 21.81 -12.00
N VAL A 499 -11.79 22.50 -13.05
CA VAL A 499 -10.43 23.01 -13.19
C VAL A 499 -10.41 24.48 -12.78
N ILE A 500 -9.54 24.82 -11.83
CA ILE A 500 -9.45 26.17 -11.28
C ILE A 500 -8.05 26.71 -11.55
N GLY A 501 -7.98 27.82 -12.27
CA GLY A 501 -6.76 28.57 -12.52
C GLY A 501 -6.62 29.76 -11.58
N ASN A 502 -5.46 30.42 -11.66
CA ASN A 502 -5.14 31.61 -10.85
C ASN A 502 -5.26 31.38 -9.33
N VAL A 503 -4.99 30.15 -8.88
CA VAL A 503 -5.01 29.79 -7.46
C VAL A 503 -3.70 30.19 -6.77
N ASN A 504 -3.77 30.42 -5.45
CA ASN A 504 -2.60 30.64 -4.62
C ASN A 504 -2.82 30.11 -3.19
N HIS A 505 -1.75 30.08 -2.39
CA HIS A 505 -1.73 29.47 -1.07
C HIS A 505 -2.55 30.20 0.02
N THR A 506 -3.11 31.38 -0.27
CA THR A 506 -4.06 32.06 0.64
C THR A 506 -5.49 31.51 0.55
N MET A 507 -5.76 30.69 -0.47
CA MET A 507 -7.06 30.07 -0.72
C MET A 507 -7.16 28.74 0.04
N LYS A 508 -8.32 28.47 0.65
CA LYS A 508 -8.56 27.23 1.39
C LYS A 508 -8.39 26.01 0.51
N LEU A 509 -8.81 26.08 -0.76
CA LEU A 509 -8.64 25.01 -1.73
C LEU A 509 -7.18 24.55 -1.90
N MET A 510 -6.20 25.42 -1.66
CA MET A 510 -4.76 25.07 -1.72
C MET A 510 -4.20 24.56 -0.39
N GLN A 511 -4.94 24.65 0.71
CA GLN A 511 -4.46 24.32 2.06
C GLN A 511 -5.22 23.15 2.71
N GLU A 512 -6.52 23.04 2.46
CA GLU A 512 -7.42 22.04 3.02
C GLU A 512 -7.62 20.91 2.02
N GLU A 513 -7.59 19.65 2.49
CA GLU A 513 -7.91 18.47 1.67
C GLU A 513 -9.34 18.58 1.11
N ALA A 514 -9.46 18.51 -0.22
CA ALA A 514 -10.74 18.59 -0.91
C ALA A 514 -11.39 17.21 -1.00
N PHE A 515 -10.61 16.16 -1.29
CA PHE A 515 -11.11 14.80 -1.47
C PHE A 515 -12.27 14.71 -2.47
N GLY A 516 -12.13 15.41 -3.60
CA GLY A 516 -13.18 15.57 -4.60
C GLY A 516 -12.61 16.02 -5.95
N PRO A 517 -13.44 16.10 -7.01
CA PRO A 517 -12.96 16.22 -8.39
C PRO A 517 -12.65 17.68 -8.76
N ILE A 518 -11.75 18.32 -8.00
CA ILE A 518 -11.29 19.70 -8.20
C ILE A 518 -9.79 19.68 -8.51
N MET A 519 -9.40 20.34 -9.59
CA MET A 519 -8.03 20.43 -10.07
C MET A 519 -7.54 21.89 -10.04
N PRO A 520 -6.96 22.36 -8.92
CA PRO A 520 -6.38 23.70 -8.83
C PRO A 520 -4.97 23.72 -9.45
N ILE A 521 -4.74 24.61 -10.42
CA ILE A 521 -3.47 24.70 -11.17
C ILE A 521 -2.78 26.05 -10.92
N MET A 522 -1.57 25.98 -10.35
CA MET A 522 -0.73 27.12 -10.01
C MET A 522 0.55 27.14 -10.86
N LYS A 523 1.01 28.33 -11.24
CA LYS A 523 2.27 28.53 -11.97
C LYS A 523 3.47 28.49 -11.02
N PHE A 524 4.61 28.03 -11.52
CA PHE A 524 5.92 28.27 -10.91
C PHE A 524 6.98 28.63 -11.97
N SER A 525 8.13 29.14 -11.53
CA SER A 525 9.19 29.72 -12.36
C SER A 525 10.57 29.12 -12.18
N SER A 526 10.82 28.41 -11.06
CA SER A 526 12.05 27.66 -10.81
C SER A 526 11.79 26.41 -9.97
N ASP A 527 12.73 25.47 -9.97
CA ASP A 527 12.63 24.24 -9.19
C ASP A 527 12.57 24.55 -7.68
N GLU A 528 13.32 25.55 -7.21
CA GLU A 528 13.29 26.00 -5.81
C GLU A 528 11.93 26.55 -5.40
N GLU A 529 11.26 27.30 -6.30
CA GLU A 529 9.90 27.78 -6.08
C GLU A 529 8.91 26.61 -6.01
N ALA A 530 8.99 25.66 -6.95
CA ALA A 530 8.13 24.49 -6.96
C ALA A 530 8.27 23.65 -5.68
N ILE A 531 9.49 23.43 -5.21
CA ILE A 531 9.80 22.72 -3.96
C ILE A 531 9.20 23.47 -2.77
N LYS A 532 9.39 24.80 -2.71
CA LYS A 532 8.84 25.64 -1.64
C LYS A 532 7.31 25.56 -1.58
N LEU A 533 6.64 25.71 -2.73
CA LEU A 533 5.18 25.63 -2.83
C LEU A 533 4.67 24.23 -2.49
N ALA A 534 5.28 23.18 -3.03
CA ALA A 534 4.90 21.80 -2.74
C ALA A 534 5.00 21.47 -1.25
N ASN A 535 6.04 21.96 -0.56
CA ASN A 535 6.25 21.77 0.87
C ASN A 535 5.40 22.67 1.78
N ASP A 536 4.84 23.77 1.25
CA ASP A 536 3.96 24.70 1.98
C ASP A 536 2.55 24.13 2.15
N THR A 537 2.48 23.10 2.99
CA THR A 537 1.27 22.44 3.45
C THR A 537 1.54 21.67 4.74
N ILE A 538 0.51 21.50 5.57
CA ILE A 538 0.54 20.67 6.77
C ILE A 538 0.56 19.17 6.47
N TYR A 539 0.20 18.78 5.24
CA TYR A 539 0.15 17.40 4.78
C TYR A 539 1.51 16.94 4.21
N GLY A 540 1.67 15.62 4.06
CA GLY A 540 2.90 15.02 3.55
C GLY A 540 2.71 13.54 3.22
N LEU A 541 1.64 13.19 2.51
CA LEU A 541 1.40 11.81 2.09
C LEU A 541 2.26 11.48 0.86
N GLY A 542 1.90 12.02 -0.30
CA GLY A 542 2.57 11.73 -1.56
C GLY A 542 2.91 12.95 -2.42
N CYS A 543 3.66 12.72 -3.49
CA CYS A 543 3.88 13.67 -4.56
C CYS A 543 4.18 12.97 -5.90
N ALA A 544 4.02 13.72 -6.99
CA ALA A 544 4.41 13.30 -8.33
C ALA A 544 5.18 14.44 -9.03
N VAL A 545 6.28 14.12 -9.70
CA VAL A 545 7.12 15.09 -10.41
C VAL A 545 7.41 14.63 -11.83
N PHE A 546 7.13 15.49 -12.81
CA PHE A 546 7.28 15.21 -14.24
C PHE A 546 8.34 16.09 -14.88
N SER A 547 9.35 15.47 -15.51
CA SER A 547 10.40 16.10 -16.32
C SER A 547 11.01 15.07 -17.27
N SER A 548 11.39 15.46 -18.48
CA SER A 548 12.12 14.54 -19.37
C SER A 548 13.53 14.22 -18.83
N SER A 549 14.11 15.12 -18.03
CA SER A 549 15.29 14.82 -17.22
C SER A 549 14.93 14.06 -15.94
N GLN A 550 15.07 12.72 -15.96
CA GLN A 550 14.88 11.90 -14.74
C GLN A 550 15.79 12.33 -13.58
N ARG A 551 16.99 12.85 -13.87
CA ARG A 551 17.89 13.35 -12.83
C ARG A 551 17.28 14.55 -12.11
N ARG A 552 16.79 15.54 -12.86
CA ARG A 552 16.13 16.74 -12.31
C ARG A 552 14.89 16.36 -11.50
N ALA A 553 14.03 15.50 -12.03
CA ALA A 553 12.84 15.04 -11.31
C ALA A 553 13.20 14.37 -9.96
N LYS A 554 14.25 13.54 -9.93
CA LYS A 554 14.75 12.92 -8.69
C LYS A 554 15.33 13.95 -7.72
N GLU A 555 16.05 14.95 -8.21
CA GLU A 555 16.58 16.05 -7.39
C GLU A 555 15.45 16.87 -6.74
N ILE A 556 14.40 17.20 -7.49
CA ILE A 556 13.19 17.85 -6.95
C ILE A 556 12.53 16.95 -5.89
N VAL A 557 12.22 15.69 -6.24
CA VAL A 557 11.57 14.73 -5.33
C VAL A 557 12.33 14.57 -4.02
N SER A 558 13.66 14.52 -4.06
CA SER A 558 14.50 14.33 -2.86
C SER A 558 14.38 15.44 -1.82
N GLN A 559 13.87 16.61 -2.23
CA GLN A 559 13.67 17.79 -1.39
C GLN A 559 12.21 17.98 -0.95
N LEU A 560 11.30 17.13 -1.41
CA LEU A 560 9.89 17.16 -1.01
C LEU A 560 9.68 16.39 0.29
N HIS A 561 8.97 17.02 1.24
CA HIS A 561 8.68 16.47 2.57
C HIS A 561 7.38 15.66 2.56
N CYS A 562 7.41 14.51 1.91
CA CYS A 562 6.31 13.54 1.85
C CYS A 562 6.80 12.12 2.13
N GLY A 563 5.87 11.20 2.36
CA GLY A 563 6.19 9.82 2.67
C GLY A 563 6.39 8.90 1.46
N VAL A 564 5.76 9.24 0.32
CA VAL A 564 5.91 8.55 -0.96
C VAL A 564 6.06 9.53 -2.11
N ALA A 565 6.73 9.12 -3.19
CA ALA A 565 6.95 9.98 -4.34
C ALA A 565 7.03 9.17 -5.64
N ALA A 566 6.41 9.68 -6.70
CA ALA A 566 6.48 9.14 -8.04
C ALA A 566 7.24 10.10 -8.98
N VAL A 567 8.09 9.55 -9.84
CA VAL A 567 8.83 10.31 -10.87
C VAL A 567 8.28 9.90 -12.23
N ASN A 568 7.79 10.87 -13.00
CA ASN A 568 7.15 10.67 -14.30
C ASN A 568 5.96 9.70 -14.27
N ASP A 569 5.28 9.64 -13.13
CA ASP A 569 4.12 8.78 -12.90
C ASP A 569 3.32 9.32 -11.70
N PHE A 570 2.17 8.73 -11.40
CA PHE A 570 1.29 9.09 -10.30
C PHE A 570 0.81 7.83 -9.57
N ALA A 571 0.84 7.87 -8.23
CA ALA A 571 0.36 6.80 -7.34
C ALA A 571 0.95 5.38 -7.57
N SER A 572 1.89 5.20 -8.50
CA SER A 572 2.48 3.89 -8.82
C SER A 572 3.30 3.29 -7.69
N THR A 573 3.76 4.11 -6.74
CA THR A 573 4.32 3.63 -5.47
C THR A 573 3.36 2.71 -4.71
N TYR A 574 2.05 2.90 -4.87
CA TYR A 574 1.04 2.04 -4.26
C TYR A 574 0.92 0.68 -4.98
N MET A 575 1.30 0.57 -6.26
CA MET A 575 1.33 -0.72 -6.96
C MET A 575 2.59 -1.52 -6.61
N CYS A 576 3.68 -0.84 -6.28
CA CYS A 576 4.93 -1.47 -5.83
C CYS A 576 4.82 -1.93 -4.37
N GLN A 577 4.10 -3.02 -4.11
CA GLN A 577 3.73 -3.47 -2.76
C GLN A 577 4.90 -3.92 -1.86
N SER A 578 6.12 -4.02 -2.39
CA SER A 578 7.35 -4.16 -1.60
C SER A 578 7.80 -2.86 -0.93
N LEU A 579 7.38 -1.69 -1.45
CA LEU A 579 7.68 -0.39 -0.89
C LEU A 579 6.76 -0.07 0.30
N PRO A 580 7.27 0.64 1.31
CA PRO A 580 6.41 1.21 2.34
C PRO A 580 5.51 2.28 1.73
N PHE A 581 4.23 2.26 2.10
CA PHE A 581 3.29 3.34 1.80
C PHE A 581 2.83 3.96 3.11
N GLY A 582 2.82 5.28 3.14
CA GLY A 582 2.30 6.12 4.21
C GLY A 582 2.98 7.46 4.36
N GLY A 583 2.35 8.40 5.07
CA GLY A 583 2.72 9.81 5.08
C GLY A 583 3.67 10.27 6.20
N VAL A 584 3.86 11.58 6.26
CA VAL A 584 4.50 12.34 7.35
C VAL A 584 3.66 13.57 7.70
N LYS A 585 4.05 14.36 8.72
CA LYS A 585 3.31 15.53 9.20
C LYS A 585 1.87 15.17 9.61
N HIS A 586 0.85 15.92 9.16
CA HIS A 586 -0.55 15.59 9.44
C HIS A 586 -1.09 14.40 8.63
N SER A 587 -0.33 13.88 7.66
CA SER A 587 -0.67 12.64 6.94
C SER A 587 -0.36 11.36 7.73
N GLY A 588 0.11 11.51 8.98
CA GLY A 588 0.29 10.40 9.92
C GLY A 588 1.72 9.87 9.99
N PHE A 589 1.86 8.64 10.47
CA PHE A 589 3.14 7.96 10.69
C PHE A 589 2.96 6.45 10.80
N GLY A 590 4.08 5.72 10.75
CA GLY A 590 4.08 4.28 10.53
C GLY A 590 3.89 3.97 9.05
N ARG A 591 3.90 2.69 8.69
CA ARG A 591 3.67 2.22 7.33
C ARG A 591 2.79 0.97 7.40
N PHE A 592 1.92 0.78 6.41
CA PHE A 592 1.01 -0.37 6.33
C PHE A 592 1.22 -1.23 5.08
N ALA A 593 1.95 -0.72 4.08
CA ALA A 593 2.47 -1.50 2.96
C ALA A 593 3.96 -1.85 3.11
N GLY A 594 4.49 -2.66 2.20
CA GLY A 594 5.90 -3.04 2.17
C GLY A 594 6.35 -3.95 3.30
N VAL A 595 7.66 -4.13 3.38
CA VAL A 595 8.34 -4.89 4.43
C VAL A 595 8.08 -4.27 5.79
N GLU A 596 8.07 -2.93 5.85
CA GLU A 596 7.84 -2.13 7.04
C GLU A 596 6.42 -2.37 7.58
N GLY A 597 5.40 -2.35 6.71
CA GLY A 597 4.02 -2.60 7.11
C GLY A 597 3.79 -4.04 7.56
N LEU A 598 4.39 -5.02 6.89
CA LEU A 598 4.33 -6.41 7.33
C LEU A 598 4.98 -6.61 8.71
N ARG A 599 6.14 -5.99 8.94
CA ARG A 599 6.85 -6.05 10.23
C ARG A 599 6.20 -5.20 11.31
N ALA A 600 5.46 -4.15 10.95
CA ALA A 600 4.66 -3.37 11.90
C ALA A 600 3.54 -4.19 12.54
N CYS A 601 3.16 -5.32 11.94
CA CYS A 601 2.27 -6.33 12.52
C CYS A 601 3.00 -7.31 13.47
N CYS A 602 4.29 -7.11 13.73
CA CYS A 602 5.11 -8.01 14.54
C CYS A 602 5.74 -7.30 15.75
N LEU A 603 5.86 -8.04 16.85
CA LEU A 603 6.82 -7.76 17.90
C LEU A 603 8.23 -8.08 17.38
N VAL A 604 9.07 -7.06 17.29
CA VAL A 604 10.49 -7.19 16.98
C VAL A 604 11.25 -7.58 18.24
N LYS A 605 11.84 -8.78 18.27
CA LYS A 605 12.53 -9.33 19.44
C LYS A 605 14.01 -9.55 19.16
N SER A 606 14.88 -8.94 19.96
CA SER A 606 16.31 -9.25 19.95
C SER A 606 16.59 -10.51 20.77
N VAL A 607 17.29 -11.47 20.18
CA VAL A 607 17.70 -12.72 20.83
C VAL A 607 19.21 -12.86 20.71
N VAL A 608 19.85 -13.17 21.84
CA VAL A 608 21.28 -13.45 21.92
C VAL A 608 21.46 -14.80 22.60
N GLU A 609 22.18 -15.70 21.95
CA GLU A 609 22.44 -17.05 22.46
C GLU A 609 23.93 -17.40 22.37
N ASP A 610 24.38 -18.35 23.19
CA ASP A 610 25.76 -18.84 23.15
C ASP A 610 26.02 -19.55 21.83
N ARG A 611 27.01 -19.07 21.07
CA ARG A 611 27.33 -19.59 19.73
C ARG A 611 27.76 -21.05 19.75
N TRP A 612 28.47 -21.45 20.81
CA TRP A 612 29.05 -22.79 20.95
C TRP A 612 28.56 -23.48 22.22
N TRP A 613 27.27 -23.36 22.53
CA TRP A 613 26.66 -24.11 23.63
C TRP A 613 26.77 -25.64 23.38
N PRO A 614 27.11 -26.46 24.40
CA PRO A 614 27.41 -26.13 25.79
C PRO A 614 28.90 -25.88 26.10
N TYR A 615 29.78 -25.86 25.08
CA TYR A 615 31.23 -25.80 25.25
C TYR A 615 31.73 -24.42 25.74
N ILE A 616 31.21 -23.33 25.18
CA ILE A 616 31.52 -21.97 25.61
C ILE A 616 30.27 -21.35 26.20
N LYS A 617 30.30 -21.15 27.53
CA LYS A 617 29.21 -20.57 28.31
C LYS A 617 29.64 -19.22 28.85
N THR A 618 28.72 -18.26 28.89
CA THR A 618 28.99 -17.03 29.64
C THR A 618 29.17 -17.35 31.12
N LYS A 619 30.38 -17.07 31.63
CA LYS A 619 30.68 -17.05 33.05
C LYS A 619 31.18 -15.65 33.37
N ILE A 620 30.56 -15.00 34.35
CA ILE A 620 31.08 -13.74 34.90
C ILE A 620 32.45 -14.06 35.53
N PRO A 621 33.55 -13.42 35.13
CA PRO A 621 34.85 -13.63 35.75
C PRO A 621 34.84 -13.30 37.25
N LYS A 622 35.54 -14.10 38.07
CA LYS A 622 35.56 -13.97 39.55
C LYS A 622 35.76 -12.54 40.08
N PRO A 623 36.71 -11.71 39.57
CA PRO A 623 36.93 -10.37 40.11
C PRO A 623 35.70 -9.46 40.05
N ILE A 624 34.79 -9.69 39.09
CA ILE A 624 33.57 -8.90 38.88
C ILE A 624 32.29 -9.68 39.20
N GLN A 625 32.40 -10.86 39.82
CA GLN A 625 31.24 -11.51 40.43
C GLN A 625 30.87 -10.77 41.72
N TYR A 626 29.59 -10.78 42.12
CA TYR A 626 29.20 -10.25 43.43
C TYR A 626 29.45 -11.29 44.54
N PRO A 627 30.03 -10.90 45.69
CA PRO A 627 30.60 -9.60 45.99
C PRO A 627 31.89 -9.34 45.19
N VAL A 628 32.05 -8.11 44.68
CA VAL A 628 33.17 -7.75 43.80
C VAL A 628 34.51 -7.73 44.55
N ALA A 629 35.58 -8.12 43.87
CA ALA A 629 36.93 -8.06 44.41
C ALA A 629 37.46 -6.62 44.49
N GLU A 630 38.46 -6.37 45.34
CA GLU A 630 39.08 -5.03 45.47
C GLU A 630 39.67 -4.53 44.14
N ASN A 631 40.23 -5.43 43.32
CA ASN A 631 40.80 -5.11 42.01
C ASN A 631 39.80 -5.27 40.83
N CYS A 632 38.49 -5.31 41.10
CA CYS A 632 37.46 -5.50 40.08
C CYS A 632 37.51 -4.43 38.97
N PHE A 633 37.79 -3.18 39.34
CA PHE A 633 37.85 -2.08 38.40
C PHE A 633 39.10 -2.16 37.51
N ASP A 634 40.25 -2.55 38.05
CA ASP A 634 41.49 -2.75 37.28
C ASP A 634 41.35 -3.92 36.29
N PHE A 635 40.66 -5.00 36.71
CA PHE A 635 40.28 -6.09 35.82
C PHE A 635 39.41 -5.57 34.68
N GLN A 636 38.34 -4.83 34.99
CA GLN A 636 37.42 -4.31 33.99
C GLN A 636 38.11 -3.32 33.04
N LYS A 637 38.97 -2.44 33.55
CA LYS A 637 39.79 -1.51 32.75
C LYS A 637 40.69 -2.27 31.79
N SER A 638 41.42 -3.26 32.29
CA SER A 638 42.30 -4.10 31.46
C SER A 638 41.50 -4.88 30.40
N LEU A 639 40.31 -5.37 30.73
CA LEU A 639 39.43 -6.04 29.76
C LEU A 639 38.95 -5.10 28.65
N VAL A 640 38.57 -3.87 29.00
CA VAL A 640 38.18 -2.84 28.03
C VAL A 640 39.35 -2.48 27.12
N GLU A 641 40.54 -2.26 27.68
CA GLU A 641 41.76 -1.97 26.91
C GLU A 641 42.13 -3.13 25.98
N ALA A 642 41.99 -4.39 26.42
CA ALA A 642 42.24 -5.57 25.60
C ALA A 642 41.29 -5.67 24.41
N LEU A 643 40.00 -5.35 24.60
CA LEU A 643 38.98 -5.46 23.56
C LEU A 643 38.95 -4.27 22.59
N TYR A 644 39.23 -3.06 23.11
CA TYR A 644 38.95 -1.80 22.41
C TYR A 644 40.16 -0.88 22.25
N GLY A 645 41.32 -1.18 22.85
CA GLY A 645 42.53 -0.35 22.71
C GLY A 645 42.86 -0.08 21.24
N LEU A 646 43.31 1.12 20.88
CA LEU A 646 43.54 1.44 19.47
C LEU A 646 44.83 0.78 18.93
N ASN A 647 45.78 0.54 19.81
CA ASN A 647 47.08 -0.05 19.52
C ASN A 647 47.11 -1.55 19.86
N VAL A 648 47.67 -2.36 18.97
CA VAL A 648 47.82 -3.82 19.15
C VAL A 648 48.67 -4.14 20.38
N TRP A 649 49.74 -3.38 20.63
CA TRP A 649 50.62 -3.60 21.78
C TRP A 649 49.93 -3.32 23.11
N ASP A 650 49.12 -2.27 23.16
CA ASP A 650 48.35 -1.94 24.37
C ASP A 650 47.26 -2.98 24.61
N ARG A 651 46.61 -3.50 23.56
CA ARG A 651 45.66 -4.62 23.68
C ARG A 651 46.33 -5.88 24.23
N LEU A 652 47.52 -6.23 23.72
CA LEU A 652 48.27 -7.40 24.18
C LEU A 652 48.70 -7.24 25.63
N ARG A 653 49.22 -6.07 26.02
CA ARG A 653 49.60 -5.76 27.40
C ARG A 653 48.39 -5.85 28.34
N ALA A 654 47.27 -5.27 27.93
CA ALA A 654 46.04 -5.31 28.70
C ALA A 654 45.47 -6.73 28.81
N LEU A 655 45.56 -7.55 27.75
CA LEU A 655 45.18 -8.96 27.79
C LEU A 655 46.05 -9.76 28.78
N VAL A 656 47.36 -9.49 28.83
CA VAL A 656 48.26 -10.07 29.83
C VAL A 656 47.81 -9.69 31.24
N ASN A 657 47.45 -8.43 31.48
CA ASN A 657 46.94 -7.97 32.78
C ASN A 657 45.62 -8.67 33.16
N VAL A 658 44.69 -8.84 32.21
CA VAL A 658 43.44 -9.62 32.42
C VAL A 658 43.76 -11.04 32.88
N LEU A 659 44.67 -11.73 32.18
CA LEU A 659 45.06 -13.11 32.52
C LEU A 659 45.74 -13.20 33.88
N LYS A 660 46.60 -12.23 34.21
CA LYS A 660 47.27 -12.14 35.53
C LYS A 660 46.26 -12.04 36.67
N ILE A 661 45.33 -11.10 36.59
CA ILE A 661 44.31 -10.88 37.63
C ILE A 661 43.41 -12.12 37.80
N LEU A 662 43.05 -12.79 36.69
CA LEU A 662 42.29 -14.05 36.75
C LEU A 662 43.06 -15.19 37.41
N SER A 663 44.38 -15.26 37.19
CA SER A 663 45.23 -16.27 37.82
C SER A 663 45.34 -16.07 39.33
N GLU A 664 45.52 -14.82 39.79
CA GLU A 664 45.56 -14.46 41.22
C GLU A 664 44.27 -14.86 41.97
N HIS A 665 43.11 -14.70 41.31
CA HIS A 665 41.81 -15.09 41.86
C HIS A 665 41.50 -16.59 41.77
N ASN A 666 42.20 -17.32 40.91
CA ASN A 666 42.10 -18.77 40.85
C ASN A 666 43.04 -19.47 41.84
N ASN A 667 44.14 -18.81 42.20
CA ASN A 667 45.16 -19.34 43.11
C ASN A 667 44.99 -18.89 44.57
N SER A 668 44.09 -17.94 44.86
CA SER A 668 43.77 -17.58 46.25
C SER A 668 42.95 -18.70 46.89
N PRO A 669 43.46 -19.40 47.93
CA PRO A 669 42.67 -20.36 48.69
C PRO A 669 41.49 -19.61 49.32
N ALA A 670 40.30 -20.23 49.33
CA ALA A 670 39.14 -19.71 50.03
C ALA A 670 39.56 -19.24 51.42
N SER A 671 39.52 -17.92 51.66
CA SER A 671 39.94 -17.35 52.93
C SER A 671 39.17 -18.05 54.03
N SER A 672 39.92 -18.80 54.84
CA SER A 672 39.50 -19.33 56.13
C SER A 672 38.63 -18.31 56.83
N GLY A 673 37.42 -18.71 57.22
CA GLY A 673 36.55 -17.86 58.01
C GLY A 673 37.32 -17.25 59.18
N ARG A 674 37.28 -15.92 59.29
CA ARG A 674 37.52 -15.24 60.54
C ARG A 674 36.43 -15.69 61.51
N ARG A 675 36.66 -16.81 62.19
CA ARG A 675 36.32 -16.93 63.60
C ARG A 675 37.34 -16.07 64.33
N ASN A 676 36.89 -14.97 64.92
CA ASN A 676 37.21 -14.57 66.29
C ASN A 676 36.49 -13.25 66.62
N GLU A 677 35.69 -13.37 67.68
CA GLU A 677 35.14 -12.36 68.63
C GLU A 677 34.30 -11.20 68.12
#